data_AF-A0A3N0A8R4-F1
#
_entry.id   AF-A0A3N0A8R4-F1
#
_cell.length_a   1.000
_cell.length_b   1.000
_cell.length_c   1.000
_cell.angle_alpha   90.00
_cell.angle_beta   90.00
_cell.angle_gamma   90.00
#
_symmetry.space_group_name_H-M   'P 1'
#
loop_
_entity.id
_entity.type
_entity.pdbx_description
1 polymer ?
#
loop_
_entity_poly.entity_id
_entity_poly.type
_entity_poly.pdbx_seq_one_letter_code
_entity_poly.pdbx_strand_id
1 'polypeptide(L)'
;MGMKLNTTRRSFLKLSAAVAGSAALVGSSAMQPGAAMAEGANPGAGDIKRVRTACRGCGKMECGVWVTVQNGRAIKIEGDESAYQSNGNCCTKSQASIQAAYHPDRLLYPLKRTKPKGEEPGWQRISWDEAIKTCHEKLTEVQGKYGGEGVMHMTGTSRFWGMRGGPLASLYGAVNGHGAAQICKGIRRDAGSLTIENGIFFNETVGFPKVYVQWGTGPSISNYDDTCRTITEVIARSEKYILIDPRLNNEGHEADIHLALRPGTDGAMALGWTHLVMKNGWEDHEFCTRWSNGPYLYCEELDINDQPFHTGKFTRGNGLDVKTRLLRECDLVEGGSVSRFMVWDSLANNGEGGLTYFDADEKIGLWEGEKEHHKPTTFTDYVRPSGDIRGDGSDGDVSGRIPDPTQFEIEREPELWYEGEVTLKDGRTVKVKSVWKKYWDDVVSKYTPEYTGEICDVDPKLIEEAVEAWAGQRFDPRFSNGGLHYQLAPEQAGNSMQNFRALGILSAMVGAYDTPAGNRGMTRVPINAGGVAIPANEVAAAKKKKDPNEPFVEQFDKKANIACAEEFPLTRWTARTDAKSCWVAALESKPYPIKGCVAVTGNFMNQSNATYAWNALKSLDFFVDMDLWHAPMTELADIKLPAQHWLEIPGFARISQGAHGAFGANVNCIAPPGEAKFEIEVAQMWFKEAGKPFYDPETGDAWGPVTRYMDHVIKDTGMNHEEFLDKFAKHGWFRAKDEYPEIWGTYKRYETGELRQVDGMVYKEGDHMPGMPVPCMKMEIWSTIMETYLSPETKGLPERLKGLAPSEICLPEYKEPPLSPVSTPELMEEYPFNMTTGRRNPVYFHSEHRQLPWCREQWPVPRVEINPADAEKLGIQQGDWVWIESKDGKIREVADLYHGVKPGVINTEHTWWLPEFSAPTHGWELVCINALVDKEAQDPYTGSSQLRAYPVKIYKATPENSPFGNPCPCDVDGTPCISDASDPRLKAWLPTYEGRD
;
A
#
# COMPACT_ATOMS: atom_id res chain seq x y z
N MET A 1 -1.67 4.57 -47.12
CA MET A 1 -0.45 5.35 -47.39
C MET A 1 -0.36 6.42 -46.31
N GLY A 2 0.32 6.12 -45.20
CA GLY A 2 0.32 6.96 -43.99
C GLY A 2 1.44 7.99 -44.02
N MET A 3 1.12 9.27 -43.86
CA MET A 3 2.12 10.29 -43.55
C MET A 3 2.66 10.01 -42.14
N LYS A 4 3.89 9.50 -42.05
CA LYS A 4 4.67 9.55 -40.81
C LYS A 4 5.03 11.02 -40.55
N LEU A 5 4.43 11.62 -39.52
CA LEU A 5 4.87 12.91 -39.00
C LEU A 5 6.18 12.68 -38.22
N ASN A 6 7.32 12.91 -38.88
CA ASN A 6 8.64 12.91 -38.24
C ASN A 6 8.84 14.20 -37.43
N THR A 7 8.14 14.32 -36.31
CA THR A 7 8.41 15.39 -35.32
C THR A 7 9.13 14.74 -34.15
N THR A 8 10.36 15.15 -33.86
CA THR A 8 11.11 14.64 -32.70
C THR A 8 10.47 15.17 -31.40
N ARG A 9 10.54 14.44 -30.27
CA ARG A 9 10.04 14.90 -28.95
C ARG A 9 10.48 16.34 -28.64
N ARG A 10 11.72 16.70 -28.98
CA ARG A 10 12.30 18.04 -28.82
C ARG A 10 11.68 19.11 -29.72
N SER A 11 11.24 18.76 -30.93
CA SER A 11 10.57 19.70 -31.84
C SER A 11 9.07 19.84 -31.54
N PHE A 12 8.43 18.78 -31.03
CA PHE A 12 7.09 18.90 -30.43
C PHE A 12 7.09 19.80 -29.20
N LEU A 13 8.04 19.64 -28.27
CA LEU A 13 8.19 20.53 -27.11
C LEU A 13 8.42 22.00 -27.50
N LYS A 14 9.19 22.26 -28.57
CA LYS A 14 9.38 23.62 -29.11
C LYS A 14 8.10 24.18 -29.74
N LEU A 15 7.30 23.33 -30.41
CA LEU A 15 6.03 23.73 -31.00
C LEU A 15 4.98 24.00 -29.91
N SER A 16 4.92 23.16 -28.88
CA SER A 16 4.07 23.34 -27.70
C SER A 16 4.49 24.58 -26.90
N ALA A 17 5.78 24.87 -26.78
CA ALA A 17 6.29 26.11 -26.20
C ALA A 17 5.95 27.35 -27.05
N ALA A 18 5.88 27.22 -28.39
CA ALA A 18 5.44 28.30 -29.28
C ALA A 18 3.91 28.54 -29.22
N VAL A 19 3.12 27.48 -29.05
CA VAL A 19 1.66 27.56 -28.81
C VAL A 19 1.37 28.11 -27.39
N ALA A 20 2.16 27.70 -26.39
CA ALA A 20 2.11 28.29 -25.05
C ALA A 20 2.58 29.76 -25.04
N GLY A 21 3.58 30.11 -25.85
CA GLY A 21 4.05 31.49 -26.03
C GLY A 21 3.04 32.39 -26.74
N SER A 22 2.21 31.85 -27.63
CA SER A 22 1.09 32.58 -28.24
C SER A 22 -0.13 32.68 -27.31
N ALA A 23 -0.31 31.75 -26.37
CA ALA A 23 -1.24 31.91 -25.25
C ALA A 23 -0.72 32.93 -24.20
N ALA A 24 0.59 32.97 -23.95
CA ALA A 24 1.23 33.90 -23.01
C ALA A 24 1.16 35.36 -23.49
N LEU A 25 1.15 35.62 -24.80
CA LEU A 25 0.92 36.95 -25.36
C LEU A 25 -0.52 37.47 -25.22
N VAL A 26 -1.46 36.61 -24.80
CA VAL A 26 -2.83 37.00 -24.41
C VAL A 26 -3.01 36.97 -22.87
N GLY A 27 -2.05 36.39 -22.14
CA GLY A 27 -2.14 36.12 -20.70
C GLY A 27 -1.25 36.95 -19.78
N SER A 28 -0.60 38.02 -20.27
CA SER A 28 0.22 38.90 -19.42
C SER A 28 -0.60 40.06 -18.82
N SER A 29 -1.56 39.71 -17.97
CA SER A 29 -2.01 40.59 -16.89
C SER A 29 -2.13 39.71 -15.67
N ALA A 30 -1.30 39.95 -14.66
CA ALA A 30 -1.42 39.31 -13.35
C ALA A 30 -2.86 39.48 -12.85
N MET A 31 -3.71 38.47 -13.04
CA MET A 31 -5.06 38.45 -12.51
C MET A 31 -4.92 38.26 -11.01
N GLN A 32 -5.21 39.32 -10.26
CA GLN A 32 -5.51 39.19 -8.85
C GLN A 32 -6.62 38.12 -8.68
N PRO A 33 -6.54 37.27 -7.64
CA PRO A 33 -7.51 36.18 -7.41
C PRO A 33 -8.98 36.61 -7.30
N GLY A 34 -9.26 37.91 -7.17
CA GLY A 34 -10.61 38.46 -7.12
C GLY A 34 -11.28 38.70 -8.48
N ALA A 35 -10.54 38.78 -9.59
CA ALA A 35 -11.09 39.23 -10.87
C ALA A 35 -11.84 38.13 -11.66
N ALA A 36 -11.48 36.86 -11.51
CA ALA A 36 -12.16 35.75 -12.19
C ALA A 36 -13.54 35.42 -11.58
N MET A 37 -13.89 36.03 -10.44
CA MET A 37 -15.23 35.97 -9.84
C MET A 37 -16.15 37.11 -10.31
N ALA A 38 -15.64 38.03 -11.15
CA ALA A 38 -16.40 39.19 -11.61
C ALA A 38 -17.18 38.96 -12.92
N GLU A 39 -16.81 37.95 -13.73
CA GLU A 39 -17.62 37.54 -14.89
C GLU A 39 -18.72 36.57 -14.45
N GLY A 40 -19.78 37.15 -13.87
CA GLY A 40 -20.94 36.43 -13.35
C GLY A 40 -21.36 36.81 -11.93
N ALA A 41 -20.79 37.89 -11.36
CA ALA A 41 -21.20 38.40 -10.05
C ALA A 41 -22.68 38.84 -10.09
N ASN A 42 -23.57 37.93 -9.71
CA ASN A 42 -24.96 38.24 -9.42
C ASN A 42 -24.97 39.12 -8.15
N PRO A 43 -25.54 40.34 -8.17
CA PRO A 43 -25.52 41.27 -7.03
C PRO A 43 -26.22 40.78 -5.76
N GLY A 44 -26.75 39.55 -5.74
CA GLY A 44 -27.32 38.86 -4.58
C GLY A 44 -26.52 37.64 -4.10
N ALA A 45 -25.29 37.43 -4.56
CA ALA A 45 -24.43 36.33 -4.11
C ALA A 45 -24.02 36.57 -2.64
N GLY A 46 -24.61 35.82 -1.70
CA GLY A 46 -24.25 35.86 -0.27
C GLY A 46 -22.82 35.37 0.01
N ASP A 47 -22.47 35.18 1.29
CA ASP A 47 -21.09 34.93 1.74
C ASP A 47 -20.37 33.82 0.96
N ILE A 48 -19.29 34.20 0.27
CA ILE A 48 -18.37 33.29 -0.43
C ILE A 48 -17.04 33.23 0.33
N LYS A 49 -16.60 32.02 0.66
CA LYS A 49 -15.27 31.76 1.24
C LYS A 49 -14.54 30.66 0.47
N ARG A 50 -13.21 30.75 0.38
CA ARG A 50 -12.35 29.66 -0.10
C ARG A 50 -11.67 29.02 1.10
N VAL A 51 -11.85 27.72 1.26
CA VAL A 51 -11.29 26.93 2.36
C VAL A 51 -10.23 25.99 1.81
N ARG A 52 -9.03 26.06 2.37
CA ARG A 52 -7.96 25.09 2.07
C ARG A 52 -8.18 23.83 2.89
N THR A 53 -8.01 22.66 2.29
CA THR A 53 -8.18 21.36 2.96
C THR A 53 -7.47 20.24 2.19
N ALA A 54 -7.42 19.03 2.76
CA ALA A 54 -6.93 17.83 2.09
C ALA A 54 -8.08 17.01 1.48
N CYS A 55 -7.92 16.54 0.25
CA CYS A 55 -8.88 15.66 -0.41
C CYS A 55 -8.75 14.22 0.11
N ARG A 56 -9.88 13.60 0.45
CA ARG A 56 -9.98 12.18 0.84
C ARG A 56 -10.82 11.35 -0.13
N GLY A 57 -11.05 11.81 -1.36
CA GLY A 57 -11.81 11.05 -2.36
C GLY A 57 -11.17 9.72 -2.80
N CYS A 58 -9.88 9.49 -2.48
CA CYS A 58 -9.23 8.18 -2.58
C CYS A 58 -8.35 7.83 -1.35
N GLY A 59 -8.06 8.80 -0.48
CA GLY A 59 -7.40 8.60 0.81
C GLY A 59 -5.96 8.06 0.78
N LYS A 60 -5.23 8.24 -0.33
CA LYS A 60 -3.86 7.75 -0.51
C LYS A 60 -2.81 8.85 -0.37
N MET A 61 -2.76 9.75 -1.35
CA MET A 61 -1.80 10.87 -1.47
C MET A 61 -2.11 12.08 -0.59
N GLU A 62 -3.34 12.14 -0.06
CA GLU A 62 -3.84 13.32 0.65
C GLU A 62 -3.63 14.60 -0.18
N CYS A 63 -4.17 14.68 -1.40
CA CYS A 63 -3.93 15.83 -2.29
C CYS A 63 -4.49 17.12 -1.66
N GLY A 64 -3.73 18.22 -1.73
CA GLY A 64 -4.23 19.52 -1.31
C GLY A 64 -5.26 20.09 -2.27
N VAL A 65 -6.33 20.65 -1.73
CA VAL A 65 -7.42 21.24 -2.52
C VAL A 65 -7.96 22.53 -1.88
N TRP A 66 -8.46 23.41 -2.74
CA TRP A 66 -9.32 24.52 -2.39
C TRP A 66 -10.78 24.13 -2.56
N VAL A 67 -11.61 24.47 -1.57
CA VAL A 67 -13.06 24.33 -1.64
C VAL A 67 -13.69 25.71 -1.61
N THR A 68 -14.43 26.07 -2.66
CA THR A 68 -15.22 27.30 -2.67
C THR A 68 -16.58 27.02 -2.06
N VAL A 69 -16.92 27.75 -1.01
CA VAL A 69 -18.16 27.62 -0.25
C VAL A 69 -18.97 28.90 -0.43
N GLN A 70 -20.20 28.78 -0.88
CA GLN A 70 -21.15 29.88 -1.05
C GLN A 70 -22.42 29.56 -0.26
N ASN A 71 -22.86 30.47 0.61
CA ASN A 71 -24.06 30.28 1.44
C ASN A 71 -24.05 28.95 2.21
N GLY A 72 -22.90 28.58 2.79
CA GLY A 72 -22.73 27.32 3.53
C GLY A 72 -22.61 26.05 2.66
N ARG A 73 -22.60 26.15 1.33
CA ARG A 73 -22.54 25.01 0.40
C ARG A 73 -21.23 24.99 -0.38
N ALA A 74 -20.59 23.84 -0.49
CA ALA A 74 -19.45 23.62 -1.36
C ALA A 74 -19.92 23.58 -2.82
N ILE A 75 -19.43 24.50 -3.65
CA ILE A 75 -19.83 24.65 -5.06
C ILE A 75 -18.71 24.30 -6.03
N LYS A 76 -17.45 24.27 -5.56
CA LYS A 76 -16.29 24.01 -6.40
C LYS A 76 -15.13 23.42 -5.59
N ILE A 77 -14.41 22.47 -6.18
CA ILE A 77 -13.16 21.93 -5.65
C ILE A 77 -12.07 22.08 -6.71
N GLU A 78 -10.92 22.65 -6.34
CA GLU A 78 -9.76 22.88 -7.20
C GLU A 78 -8.50 22.39 -6.49
N GLY A 79 -7.43 22.12 -7.22
CA GLY A 79 -6.17 21.69 -6.59
C GLY A 79 -5.47 22.86 -5.91
N ASP A 80 -4.77 22.58 -4.82
CA ASP A 80 -3.94 23.56 -4.11
C ASP A 80 -2.51 23.50 -4.63
N GLU A 81 -2.04 24.57 -5.27
CA GLU A 81 -0.72 24.65 -5.87
C GLU A 81 0.41 24.63 -4.83
N SER A 82 0.13 24.93 -3.56
CA SER A 82 1.10 24.74 -2.47
C SER A 82 1.35 23.26 -2.14
N ALA A 83 0.44 22.37 -2.53
CA ALA A 83 0.59 20.92 -2.33
C ALA A 83 1.54 20.33 -3.38
N TYR A 84 2.83 20.42 -3.09
CA TYR A 84 3.90 20.01 -4.00
C TYR A 84 3.81 18.54 -4.45
N GLN A 85 3.28 17.65 -3.61
CA GLN A 85 3.13 16.22 -3.92
C GLN A 85 2.08 15.95 -5.01
N SER A 86 1.11 16.85 -5.16
CA SER A 86 0.12 16.80 -6.24
C SER A 86 0.35 17.88 -7.30
N ASN A 87 1.26 18.82 -7.07
CA ASN A 87 1.51 20.00 -7.91
C ASN A 87 0.20 20.71 -8.36
N GLY A 88 -0.72 20.93 -7.42
CA GLY A 88 -2.04 21.52 -7.70
C GLY A 88 -3.00 20.64 -8.51
N ASN A 89 -2.77 19.33 -8.60
CA ASN A 89 -3.68 18.42 -9.29
C ASN A 89 -5.01 18.21 -8.54
N CYS A 90 -6.11 18.17 -9.27
CA CYS A 90 -7.43 17.81 -8.76
C CYS A 90 -8.08 16.80 -9.71
N CYS A 91 -8.13 15.53 -9.30
CA CYS A 91 -8.72 14.48 -10.14
C CYS A 91 -10.25 14.51 -10.12
N THR A 92 -10.87 13.78 -11.06
CA THR A 92 -12.34 13.68 -11.18
C THR A 92 -12.99 13.18 -9.89
N LYS A 93 -12.41 12.19 -9.19
CA LYS A 93 -12.91 11.73 -7.87
C LYS A 93 -13.01 12.85 -6.83
N SER A 94 -12.04 13.78 -6.85
CA SER A 94 -12.04 14.94 -5.96
C SER A 94 -13.20 15.87 -6.29
N GLN A 95 -13.40 16.18 -7.57
CA GLN A 95 -14.52 17.03 -8.01
C GLN A 95 -15.88 16.37 -7.76
N ALA A 96 -16.01 15.07 -8.04
CA ALA A 96 -17.21 14.28 -7.81
C ALA A 96 -17.59 14.17 -6.32
N SER A 97 -16.64 14.38 -5.40
CA SER A 97 -16.90 14.32 -3.95
C SER A 97 -17.93 15.36 -3.48
N ILE A 98 -18.19 16.41 -4.25
CA ILE A 98 -19.34 17.32 -3.99
C ILE A 98 -20.64 16.53 -4.14
N GLN A 99 -20.82 15.78 -5.23
CA GLN A 99 -22.02 14.95 -5.43
C GLN A 99 -22.18 13.92 -4.33
N ALA A 100 -21.06 13.37 -3.82
CA ALA A 100 -21.10 12.51 -2.64
C ALA A 100 -21.69 13.27 -1.45
N ALA A 101 -21.10 14.40 -1.03
CA ALA A 101 -21.56 15.16 0.13
C ALA A 101 -23.07 15.52 0.12
N TYR A 102 -23.68 15.65 -1.06
CA TYR A 102 -25.07 16.05 -1.25
C TYR A 102 -25.97 14.97 -1.91
N HIS A 103 -25.52 13.72 -1.95
CA HIS A 103 -26.30 12.65 -2.58
C HIS A 103 -27.60 12.38 -1.79
N PRO A 104 -28.76 12.16 -2.45
CA PRO A 104 -30.03 11.93 -1.75
C PRO A 104 -30.02 10.71 -0.81
N ASP A 105 -29.32 9.62 -1.19
CA ASP A 105 -29.21 8.40 -0.36
C ASP A 105 -28.16 8.49 0.76
N ARG A 106 -27.84 9.71 1.23
CA ARG A 106 -26.90 9.91 2.35
C ARG A 106 -27.49 9.32 3.63
N LEU A 107 -26.67 8.58 4.39
CA LEU A 107 -27.04 8.24 5.77
C LEU A 107 -27.07 9.49 6.64
N LEU A 108 -28.24 9.82 7.19
CA LEU A 108 -28.49 11.02 8.00
C LEU A 108 -28.62 10.73 9.50
N TYR A 109 -29.09 9.54 9.87
CA TYR A 109 -29.43 9.19 11.25
C TYR A 109 -28.97 7.77 11.57
N PRO A 110 -28.74 7.42 12.84
CA PRO A 110 -28.59 6.03 13.25
C PRO A 110 -29.83 5.21 12.89
N LEU A 111 -29.62 4.06 12.24
CA LEU A 111 -30.70 3.16 11.80
C LEU A 111 -30.54 1.78 12.40
N LYS A 112 -31.65 1.17 12.80
CA LYS A 112 -31.75 -0.21 13.27
C LYS A 112 -32.53 -1.06 12.28
N ARG A 113 -31.99 -2.23 11.98
CA ARG A 113 -32.62 -3.24 11.14
C ARG A 113 -33.85 -3.84 11.83
N THR A 114 -34.91 -4.07 11.08
CA THR A 114 -36.20 -4.58 11.60
C THR A 114 -36.56 -5.98 11.11
N LYS A 115 -35.87 -6.47 10.07
CA LYS A 115 -36.07 -7.81 9.49
C LYS A 115 -34.76 -8.63 9.42
N PRO A 116 -34.83 -9.97 9.31
CA PRO A 116 -33.65 -10.83 9.26
C PRO A 116 -32.65 -10.46 8.14
N LYS A 117 -31.36 -10.76 8.35
CA LYS A 117 -30.30 -10.53 7.35
C LYS A 117 -30.55 -11.34 6.07
N GLY A 118 -30.36 -10.69 4.93
CA GLY A 118 -30.56 -11.28 3.60
C GLY A 118 -32.00 -11.23 3.07
N GLU A 119 -32.95 -10.66 3.83
CA GLU A 119 -34.20 -10.13 3.31
C GLU A 119 -34.11 -8.61 3.18
N GLU A 120 -35.14 -8.00 2.58
CA GLU A 120 -35.36 -6.55 2.61
C GLU A 120 -35.21 -6.02 4.04
N PRO A 121 -34.22 -5.17 4.36
CA PRO A 121 -33.80 -4.99 5.75
C PRO A 121 -34.83 -4.34 6.67
N GLY A 122 -35.59 -3.38 6.12
CA GLY A 122 -36.48 -2.48 6.87
C GLY A 122 -35.74 -1.68 7.94
N TRP A 123 -35.76 -0.35 7.84
CA TRP A 123 -34.98 0.51 8.74
C TRP A 123 -35.86 1.32 9.67
N GLN A 124 -35.51 1.31 10.96
CA GLN A 124 -36.09 2.19 11.98
C GLN A 124 -35.04 3.19 12.43
N ARG A 125 -35.36 4.50 12.37
CA ARG A 125 -34.53 5.54 12.98
C ARG A 125 -34.52 5.36 14.49
N ILE A 126 -33.33 5.41 15.08
CA ILE A 126 -33.10 5.39 16.52
C ILE A 126 -32.22 6.57 16.92
N SER A 127 -32.13 6.88 18.22
CA SER A 127 -31.20 7.90 18.70
C SER A 127 -29.76 7.38 18.73
N TRP A 128 -28.80 8.29 18.75
CA TRP A 128 -27.39 7.92 18.97
C TRP A 128 -27.17 7.18 20.29
N ASP A 129 -27.82 7.59 21.38
CA ASP A 129 -27.70 6.93 22.69
C ASP A 129 -28.22 5.48 22.63
N GLU A 130 -29.38 5.25 21.99
CA GLU A 130 -29.90 3.90 21.78
C GLU A 130 -28.97 3.06 20.90
N ALA A 131 -28.43 3.66 19.83
CA ALA A 131 -27.53 2.99 18.91
C ALA A 131 -26.26 2.51 19.61
N ILE A 132 -25.57 3.41 20.32
CA ILE A 132 -24.32 3.10 21.03
C ILE A 132 -24.57 2.07 22.13
N LYS A 133 -25.62 2.23 22.93
CA LYS A 133 -25.99 1.27 23.97
C LYS A 133 -26.26 -0.12 23.38
N THR A 134 -27.08 -0.19 22.31
CA THR A 134 -27.38 -1.47 21.63
C THR A 134 -26.11 -2.13 21.12
N CYS A 135 -25.23 -1.36 20.47
CA CYS A 135 -23.98 -1.90 19.96
C CYS A 135 -23.06 -2.39 21.09
N HIS A 136 -22.98 -1.64 22.19
CA HIS A 136 -22.20 -2.04 23.35
C HIS A 136 -22.72 -3.32 24.01
N GLU A 137 -24.02 -3.40 24.26
CA GLU A 137 -24.68 -4.58 24.84
C GLU A 137 -24.46 -5.81 23.97
N LYS A 138 -24.75 -5.72 22.67
CA LYS A 138 -24.68 -6.87 21.74
C LYS A 138 -23.26 -7.38 21.53
N LEU A 139 -22.27 -6.50 21.41
CA LEU A 139 -20.87 -6.93 21.29
C LEU A 139 -20.35 -7.52 22.62
N THR A 140 -20.82 -7.03 23.76
CA THR A 140 -20.50 -7.63 25.07
C THR A 140 -21.13 -9.02 25.22
N GLU A 141 -22.34 -9.24 24.71
CA GLU A 141 -22.96 -10.57 24.65
C GLU A 141 -22.12 -11.55 23.81
N VAL A 142 -21.65 -11.11 22.63
CA VAL A 142 -20.77 -11.91 21.77
C VAL A 142 -19.46 -12.24 22.50
N GLN A 143 -18.81 -11.22 23.10
CA GLN A 143 -17.58 -11.39 23.87
C GLN A 143 -17.77 -12.38 25.02
N GLY A 144 -18.88 -12.28 25.76
CA GLY A 144 -19.18 -13.16 26.88
C GLY A 144 -19.39 -14.62 26.48
N LYS A 145 -19.86 -14.86 25.25
CA LYS A 145 -20.13 -16.22 24.73
C LYS A 145 -18.93 -16.86 24.04
N TYR A 146 -18.13 -16.08 23.31
CA TYR A 146 -17.10 -16.60 22.41
C TYR A 146 -15.68 -16.07 22.69
N GLY A 147 -15.51 -15.23 23.71
CA GLY A 147 -14.24 -14.54 23.96
C GLY A 147 -14.04 -13.33 23.05
N GLY A 148 -12.91 -12.64 23.20
CA GLY A 148 -12.60 -11.46 22.39
C GLY A 148 -12.33 -11.81 20.92
N GLU A 149 -11.80 -13.00 20.69
CA GLU A 149 -11.59 -13.58 19.37
C GLU A 149 -12.89 -13.73 18.56
N GLY A 150 -14.04 -13.84 19.25
CA GLY A 150 -15.37 -13.90 18.64
C GLY A 150 -15.87 -12.59 18.05
N VAL A 151 -15.16 -11.48 18.29
CA VAL A 151 -15.41 -10.17 17.67
C VAL A 151 -14.30 -9.87 16.67
N MET A 152 -14.68 -9.47 15.46
CA MET A 152 -13.75 -8.95 14.46
C MET A 152 -14.00 -7.47 14.17
N HIS A 153 -13.06 -6.84 13.48
CA HIS A 153 -13.25 -5.49 12.96
C HIS A 153 -13.00 -5.42 11.45
N MET A 154 -13.71 -4.52 10.77
CA MET A 154 -13.49 -4.18 9.38
C MET A 154 -13.11 -2.71 9.23
N THR A 155 -12.18 -2.41 8.33
CA THR A 155 -11.76 -1.04 8.04
C THR A 155 -11.38 -0.85 6.58
N GLY A 156 -11.99 0.13 5.93
CA GLY A 156 -11.58 0.55 4.59
C GLY A 156 -10.68 1.77 4.60
N THR A 157 -10.53 2.37 3.41
CA THR A 157 -9.74 3.58 3.21
C THR A 157 -10.62 4.63 2.55
N SER A 158 -10.55 5.89 3.04
CA SER A 158 -11.02 7.09 2.34
C SER A 158 -12.47 7.57 2.60
N ARG A 159 -12.79 8.77 2.07
CA ARG A 159 -13.96 9.66 2.22
C ARG A 159 -14.33 10.22 3.58
N PHE A 160 -13.86 9.62 4.66
CA PHE A 160 -13.76 10.28 5.96
C PHE A 160 -12.48 9.86 6.68
N TRP A 161 -12.28 10.28 7.93
CA TRP A 161 -10.96 10.18 8.56
C TRP A 161 -10.49 8.71 8.65
N GLY A 162 -11.41 7.78 8.91
CA GLY A 162 -11.21 6.33 8.90
C GLY A 162 -10.37 5.82 10.08
N MET A 163 -10.80 6.08 11.32
CA MET A 163 -10.32 5.37 12.51
C MET A 163 -10.36 3.89 12.20
N ARG A 164 -9.25 3.20 12.40
CA ARG A 164 -9.27 1.73 12.37
C ARG A 164 -10.44 1.30 13.27
N GLY A 165 -11.35 0.47 12.79
CA GLY A 165 -12.38 -0.18 13.61
C GLY A 165 -11.75 -0.98 14.76
N GLY A 166 -10.42 -1.22 14.70
CA GLY A 166 -9.57 -1.79 15.73
C GLY A 166 -9.78 -1.19 17.12
N PRO A 167 -9.52 0.11 17.38
CA PRO A 167 -9.84 0.78 18.64
C PRO A 167 -11.21 0.46 19.25
N LEU A 168 -12.29 0.50 18.46
CA LEU A 168 -13.62 0.15 18.95
C LEU A 168 -13.73 -1.34 19.27
N ALA A 169 -13.17 -2.20 18.44
CA ALA A 169 -13.22 -3.64 18.65
C ALA A 169 -12.28 -4.11 19.79
N SER A 170 -11.22 -3.37 20.10
CA SER A 170 -10.28 -3.70 21.18
C SER A 170 -10.92 -3.53 22.57
N LEU A 171 -12.00 -2.75 22.69
CA LEU A 171 -12.88 -2.74 23.87
C LEU A 171 -13.33 -4.14 24.30
N TYR A 172 -13.50 -5.01 23.31
CA TYR A 172 -14.01 -6.38 23.43
C TYR A 172 -12.91 -7.43 23.31
N GLY A 173 -11.63 -7.04 23.21
CA GLY A 173 -10.51 -7.99 23.05
C GLY A 173 -10.40 -8.61 21.66
N ALA A 174 -10.97 -7.98 20.63
CA ALA A 174 -10.85 -8.43 19.25
C ALA A 174 -9.39 -8.51 18.81
N VAL A 175 -9.00 -9.67 18.26
CA VAL A 175 -7.67 -9.90 17.66
C VAL A 175 -7.70 -10.04 16.15
N ASN A 176 -8.90 -10.26 15.58
CA ASN A 176 -9.09 -10.46 14.15
C ASN A 176 -9.53 -9.18 13.46
N GLY A 177 -8.86 -8.85 12.36
CA GLY A 177 -9.16 -7.66 11.56
C GLY A 177 -9.22 -7.95 10.08
N HIS A 178 -10.09 -7.26 9.36
CA HIS A 178 -10.18 -7.23 7.91
C HIS A 178 -10.02 -5.79 7.42
N GLY A 179 -8.95 -5.49 6.68
CA GLY A 179 -8.69 -4.13 6.25
C GLY A 179 -7.62 -4.03 5.16
N ALA A 180 -7.30 -2.82 4.70
CA ALA A 180 -6.44 -2.68 3.53
C ALA A 180 -5.04 -3.31 3.67
N ALA A 181 -4.53 -3.55 4.88
CA ALA A 181 -3.19 -4.10 5.09
C ALA A 181 -3.03 -5.55 4.57
N GLN A 182 -4.12 -6.28 4.35
CA GLN A 182 -4.11 -7.69 3.99
C GLN A 182 -3.76 -7.94 2.52
N ILE A 183 -4.14 -7.01 1.65
CA ILE A 183 -4.10 -7.19 0.19
C ILE A 183 -3.54 -5.98 -0.57
N CYS A 184 -3.11 -4.98 0.19
CA CYS A 184 -2.50 -3.75 -0.30
C CYS A 184 -1.18 -3.56 0.48
N LYS A 185 -0.83 -2.31 0.82
CA LYS A 185 0.46 -1.91 1.42
C LYS A 185 0.97 -2.73 2.61
N GLY A 186 0.15 -3.49 3.33
CA GLY A 186 0.61 -4.21 4.52
C GLY A 186 1.61 -5.31 4.19
N ILE A 187 1.43 -6.06 3.10
CA ILE A 187 2.41 -7.07 2.69
C ILE A 187 3.73 -6.42 2.30
N ARG A 188 3.68 -5.30 1.56
CA ARG A 188 4.87 -4.48 1.27
C ARG A 188 5.57 -4.00 2.53
N ARG A 189 4.82 -3.57 3.55
CA ARG A 189 5.39 -3.17 4.85
C ARG A 189 6.03 -4.35 5.58
N ASP A 190 5.43 -5.53 5.49
CA ASP A 190 5.95 -6.75 6.10
C ASP A 190 7.24 -7.20 5.41
N ALA A 191 7.22 -7.37 4.08
CA ALA A 191 8.40 -7.64 3.26
C ALA A 191 9.49 -6.59 3.51
N GLY A 192 9.06 -5.34 3.65
CA GLY A 192 9.95 -4.24 3.97
C GLY A 192 10.64 -4.38 5.31
N SER A 193 9.85 -4.70 6.34
CA SER A 193 10.34 -4.91 7.71
C SER A 193 11.21 -6.17 7.85
N LEU A 194 11.14 -7.10 6.90
CA LEU A 194 12.04 -8.26 6.82
C LEU A 194 13.38 -7.93 6.16
N THR A 195 13.47 -6.81 5.43
CA THR A 195 14.57 -6.54 4.50
C THR A 195 15.38 -5.29 4.86
N ILE A 196 14.74 -4.14 5.14
CA ILE A 196 15.44 -2.87 5.48
C ILE A 196 14.66 -2.07 6.53
N GLU A 197 13.43 -1.65 6.24
CA GLU A 197 12.62 -0.80 7.14
C GLU A 197 11.12 -0.99 6.95
N ASN A 198 10.31 -0.54 7.92
CA ASN A 198 8.85 -0.60 7.83
C ASN A 198 8.28 0.37 6.79
N GLY A 199 8.19 -0.08 5.52
CA GLY A 199 7.54 0.65 4.42
C GLY A 199 8.46 1.12 3.29
N ILE A 200 9.45 0.30 2.92
CA ILE A 200 10.65 0.70 2.14
C ILE A 200 10.48 1.03 0.65
N PHE A 201 9.30 0.94 0.05
CA PHE A 201 9.24 0.92 -1.42
C PHE A 201 8.23 1.86 -2.02
N PHE A 202 8.20 3.08 -1.52
CA PHE A 202 7.60 4.20 -2.24
C PHE A 202 8.67 4.84 -3.11
N ASN A 203 8.32 5.23 -4.33
CA ASN A 203 9.25 5.91 -5.23
C ASN A 203 9.10 7.42 -5.10
N GLU A 204 10.20 8.15 -4.89
CA GLU A 204 10.20 9.60 -4.75
C GLU A 204 10.21 10.31 -6.12
N THR A 205 9.13 10.17 -6.89
CA THR A 205 9.11 10.70 -8.27
C THR A 205 9.18 12.22 -8.36
N VAL A 206 8.80 12.97 -7.30
CA VAL A 206 8.99 14.43 -7.23
C VAL A 206 10.46 14.86 -7.33
N GLY A 207 11.40 13.92 -7.13
CA GLY A 207 12.84 14.11 -7.40
C GLY A 207 13.22 14.04 -8.88
N PHE A 208 12.28 13.67 -9.77
CA PHE A 208 12.44 13.54 -11.23
C PHE A 208 13.57 12.59 -11.65
N PRO A 209 13.34 11.26 -11.62
CA PRO A 209 14.37 10.28 -11.99
C PRO A 209 14.80 10.44 -13.46
N LYS A 210 16.09 10.20 -13.72
CA LYS A 210 16.65 10.19 -15.08
C LYS A 210 16.14 9.00 -15.89
N VAL A 211 15.98 7.86 -15.23
CA VAL A 211 15.35 6.67 -15.80
C VAL A 211 14.12 6.36 -14.94
N TYR A 212 12.94 6.55 -15.52
CA TYR A 212 11.69 6.25 -14.83
C TYR A 212 11.28 4.81 -15.10
N VAL A 213 11.26 3.97 -14.05
CA VAL A 213 10.78 2.59 -14.13
C VAL A 213 9.40 2.51 -13.48
N GLN A 214 8.38 2.18 -14.28
CA GLN A 214 7.02 1.97 -13.84
C GLN A 214 6.67 0.48 -13.89
N TRP A 215 6.29 -0.11 -12.76
CA TRP A 215 6.12 -1.56 -12.66
C TRP A 215 4.78 -1.94 -12.02
N GLY A 216 3.85 -2.47 -12.82
CA GLY A 216 2.58 -2.99 -12.32
C GLY A 216 1.74 -1.93 -11.59
N THR A 217 1.70 -0.71 -12.12
CA THR A 217 1.02 0.44 -11.53
C THR A 217 0.42 1.37 -12.60
N GLY A 218 -0.60 2.15 -12.23
CA GLY A 218 -1.20 3.22 -13.05
C GLY A 218 -1.25 4.55 -12.28
N PRO A 219 -0.09 5.17 -11.97
CA PRO A 219 -0.01 6.24 -10.98
C PRO A 219 -0.51 7.58 -11.50
N SER A 220 -0.76 7.73 -12.81
CA SER A 220 -1.47 8.88 -13.40
C SER A 220 -2.93 9.00 -12.93
N ILE A 221 -3.55 7.89 -12.49
CA ILE A 221 -4.96 7.86 -12.07
C ILE A 221 -5.11 7.90 -10.53
N SER A 222 -4.35 7.06 -9.84
CA SER A 222 -4.36 6.96 -8.39
C SER A 222 -3.14 6.19 -7.88
N ASN A 223 -2.47 6.73 -6.87
CA ASN A 223 -1.31 6.10 -6.24
C ASN A 223 -1.17 6.44 -4.76
N TYR A 224 -0.23 5.78 -4.05
CA TYR A 224 0.24 6.14 -2.70
C TYR A 224 1.45 7.08 -2.70
N ASP A 225 2.32 6.96 -3.71
CA ASP A 225 3.67 7.55 -3.69
C ASP A 225 3.59 9.02 -4.11
N ASP A 226 3.53 9.21 -5.43
CA ASP A 226 3.27 10.44 -6.16
C ASP A 226 2.31 10.06 -7.29
N THR A 227 1.44 10.98 -7.69
CA THR A 227 0.32 10.62 -8.59
C THR A 227 -0.05 11.74 -9.54
N CYS A 228 -0.89 11.39 -10.52
CA CYS A 228 -1.56 12.34 -11.40
C CYS A 228 -0.56 13.19 -12.19
N ARG A 229 -0.74 14.51 -12.21
CA ARG A 229 0.09 15.45 -13.00
C ARG A 229 1.59 15.26 -12.78
N THR A 230 2.01 14.98 -11.54
CA THR A 230 3.43 14.73 -11.21
C THR A 230 4.03 13.65 -12.10
N ILE A 231 3.28 12.58 -12.38
CA ILE A 231 3.75 11.46 -13.21
C ILE A 231 3.92 11.85 -14.66
N THR A 232 3.00 12.66 -15.21
CA THR A 232 3.13 13.18 -16.57
C THR A 232 4.37 14.04 -16.71
N GLU A 233 4.70 14.85 -15.70
CA GLU A 233 5.93 15.64 -15.69
C GLU A 233 7.19 14.78 -15.56
N VAL A 234 7.14 13.71 -14.77
CA VAL A 234 8.24 12.74 -14.63
C VAL A 234 8.55 12.07 -15.96
N ILE A 235 7.53 11.53 -16.63
CA ILE A 235 7.70 10.89 -17.94
C ILE A 235 8.29 11.87 -18.95
N ALA A 236 7.76 13.09 -19.01
CA ALA A 236 8.20 14.10 -19.96
C ALA A 236 9.66 14.58 -19.74
N ARG A 237 10.19 14.42 -18.52
CA ARG A 237 11.55 14.84 -18.14
C ARG A 237 12.56 13.70 -18.10
N SER A 238 12.10 12.45 -18.01
CA SER A 238 12.99 11.29 -17.99
C SER A 238 13.75 11.14 -19.31
N GLU A 239 15.00 10.70 -19.24
CA GLU A 239 15.81 10.36 -20.42
C GLU A 239 15.35 9.02 -21.01
N LYS A 240 14.87 8.13 -20.14
CA LYS A 240 14.28 6.83 -20.47
C LYS A 240 13.08 6.53 -19.58
N TYR A 241 12.01 6.04 -20.20
CA TYR A 241 10.83 5.52 -19.53
C TYR A 241 10.65 4.03 -19.84
N ILE A 242 10.71 3.20 -18.80
CA ILE A 242 10.53 1.75 -18.86
C ILE A 242 9.20 1.39 -18.20
N LEU A 243 8.33 0.72 -18.95
CA LEU A 243 7.07 0.16 -18.45
C LEU A 243 7.18 -1.36 -18.31
N ILE A 244 6.83 -1.87 -17.14
CA ILE A 244 6.76 -3.31 -16.85
C ILE A 244 5.34 -3.59 -16.38
N ASP A 245 4.50 -4.06 -17.30
CA ASP A 245 3.07 -4.26 -17.05
C ASP A 245 2.50 -5.18 -18.15
N PRO A 246 1.74 -6.24 -17.83
CA PRO A 246 1.06 -7.05 -18.87
C PRO A 246 0.17 -6.21 -19.80
N ARG A 247 -0.29 -5.06 -19.31
CA ARG A 247 -1.12 -4.10 -20.05
C ARG A 247 -0.29 -2.87 -20.42
N LEU A 248 -0.31 -2.48 -21.68
CA LEU A 248 0.10 -1.13 -22.07
C LEU A 248 -0.86 -0.14 -21.40
N ASN A 249 -0.44 0.57 -20.36
CA ASN A 249 -1.35 1.44 -19.63
C ASN A 249 -1.50 2.83 -20.27
N ASN A 250 -2.25 3.75 -19.64
CA ASN A 250 -2.61 5.03 -20.27
C ASN A 250 -1.38 5.86 -20.63
N GLU A 251 -0.37 5.84 -19.77
CA GLU A 251 0.92 6.50 -19.97
C GLU A 251 1.92 5.66 -20.76
N GLY A 252 1.71 4.35 -20.86
CA GLY A 252 2.63 3.40 -21.48
C GLY A 252 2.95 3.63 -22.95
N HIS A 253 2.11 4.36 -23.70
CA HIS A 253 2.40 4.73 -25.09
C HIS A 253 3.61 5.67 -25.23
N GLU A 254 4.03 6.31 -24.13
CA GLU A 254 5.25 7.10 -24.06
C GLU A 254 6.48 6.28 -23.64
N ALA A 255 6.31 5.01 -23.26
CA ALA A 255 7.42 4.16 -22.83
C ALA A 255 8.40 3.91 -23.98
N ASP A 256 9.69 4.05 -23.68
CA ASP A 256 10.75 3.68 -24.61
C ASP A 256 10.92 2.16 -24.68
N ILE A 257 10.67 1.48 -23.55
CA ILE A 257 10.70 0.02 -23.44
C ILE A 257 9.45 -0.45 -22.69
N HIS A 258 8.73 -1.41 -23.25
CA HIS A 258 7.58 -2.06 -22.60
C HIS A 258 7.85 -3.56 -22.43
N LEU A 259 8.04 -4.00 -21.19
CA LEU A 259 8.12 -5.41 -20.82
C LEU A 259 6.71 -5.91 -20.47
N ALA A 260 6.01 -6.43 -21.48
CA ALA A 260 4.66 -6.95 -21.36
C ALA A 260 4.63 -8.35 -20.74
N LEU A 261 4.74 -8.45 -19.42
CA LEU A 261 4.83 -9.72 -18.69
C LEU A 261 3.62 -10.64 -18.93
N ARG A 262 3.82 -11.95 -18.84
CA ARG A 262 2.77 -12.89 -18.46
C ARG A 262 2.29 -12.53 -17.05
N PRO A 263 0.98 -12.28 -16.83
CA PRO A 263 0.49 -11.94 -15.49
C PRO A 263 0.95 -12.95 -14.43
N GLY A 264 1.49 -12.45 -13.32
CA GLY A 264 1.95 -13.26 -12.18
C GLY A 264 3.45 -13.59 -12.15
N THR A 265 4.23 -13.09 -13.11
CA THR A 265 5.67 -13.42 -13.28
C THR A 265 6.63 -12.32 -12.82
N ASP A 266 6.14 -11.32 -12.09
CA ASP A 266 6.94 -10.17 -11.63
C ASP A 266 8.19 -10.57 -10.84
N GLY A 267 8.10 -11.61 -10.00
CA GLY A 267 9.22 -12.12 -9.22
C GLY A 267 10.35 -12.68 -10.10
N ALA A 268 10.01 -13.40 -11.17
CA ALA A 268 11.01 -13.90 -12.12
C ALA A 268 11.70 -12.75 -12.87
N MET A 269 10.93 -11.73 -13.30
CA MET A 269 11.50 -10.55 -13.93
C MET A 269 12.43 -9.78 -12.98
N ALA A 270 12.06 -9.62 -11.70
CA ALA A 270 12.92 -9.00 -10.69
C ALA A 270 14.23 -9.79 -10.51
N LEU A 271 14.17 -11.13 -10.46
CA LEU A 271 15.36 -11.98 -10.35
C LEU A 271 16.22 -11.96 -11.63
N GLY A 272 15.62 -11.81 -12.80
CA GLY A 272 16.35 -11.59 -14.06
C GLY A 272 17.09 -10.26 -14.10
N TRP A 273 16.50 -9.21 -13.53
CA TRP A 273 17.19 -7.93 -13.36
C TRP A 273 18.33 -8.06 -12.34
N THR A 274 18.11 -8.74 -11.22
CA THR A 274 19.15 -9.05 -10.23
C THR A 274 20.30 -9.85 -10.87
N HIS A 275 20.01 -10.82 -11.73
CA HIS A 275 21.01 -11.59 -12.45
C HIS A 275 21.93 -10.69 -13.28
N LEU A 276 21.36 -9.79 -14.08
CA LEU A 276 22.13 -8.87 -14.92
C LEU A 276 22.94 -7.88 -14.09
N VAL A 277 22.39 -7.36 -12.99
CA VAL A 277 23.12 -6.46 -12.08
C VAL A 277 24.35 -7.18 -11.50
N MET A 278 24.16 -8.33 -10.86
CA MET A 278 25.26 -9.07 -10.21
C MET A 278 26.29 -9.60 -11.20
N LYS A 279 25.85 -10.04 -12.40
CA LYS A 279 26.74 -10.56 -13.44
C LYS A 279 27.66 -9.49 -14.02
N ASN A 280 27.17 -8.26 -14.14
CA ASN A 280 27.88 -7.16 -14.78
C ASN A 280 28.61 -6.23 -13.79
N GLY A 281 28.44 -6.43 -12.47
CA GLY A 281 29.05 -5.57 -11.45
C GLY A 281 28.40 -4.18 -11.40
N TRP A 282 27.08 -4.09 -11.59
CA TRP A 282 26.34 -2.82 -11.60
C TRP A 282 25.77 -2.43 -10.22
N GLU A 283 25.98 -3.28 -9.22
CA GLU A 283 25.65 -2.97 -7.83
C GLU A 283 26.41 -1.75 -7.30
N ASP A 284 25.82 -1.09 -6.31
CA ASP A 284 26.51 -0.19 -5.42
C ASP A 284 27.36 -1.02 -4.44
N HIS A 285 28.60 -1.26 -4.83
CA HIS A 285 29.52 -2.14 -4.11
C HIS A 285 29.69 -1.74 -2.64
N GLU A 286 29.80 -0.44 -2.35
CA GLU A 286 29.92 0.05 -0.97
C GLU A 286 28.65 -0.24 -0.17
N PHE A 287 27.47 -0.02 -0.76
CA PHE A 287 26.22 -0.40 -0.11
C PHE A 287 26.13 -1.90 0.17
N CYS A 288 26.48 -2.72 -0.82
CA CYS A 288 26.41 -4.17 -0.71
C CYS A 288 27.41 -4.72 0.33
N THR A 289 28.62 -4.19 0.41
CA THR A 289 29.63 -4.64 1.38
C THR A 289 29.42 -4.09 2.78
N ARG A 290 29.01 -2.82 2.91
CA ARG A 290 28.91 -2.15 4.22
C ARG A 290 27.52 -2.18 4.82
N TRP A 291 26.47 -2.09 4.00
CA TRP A 291 25.10 -1.80 4.43
C TRP A 291 24.12 -2.96 4.17
N SER A 292 24.62 -4.10 3.68
CA SER A 292 23.85 -5.34 3.54
C SER A 292 24.49 -6.50 4.28
N ASN A 293 23.71 -7.56 4.54
CA ASN A 293 24.26 -8.82 5.05
C ASN A 293 24.87 -9.70 3.94
N GLY A 294 25.07 -9.17 2.73
CA GLY A 294 25.69 -9.87 1.60
C GLY A 294 27.04 -10.53 1.96
N PRO A 295 27.98 -9.86 2.66
CA PRO A 295 29.25 -10.45 3.07
C PRO A 295 29.17 -11.41 4.26
N TYR A 296 28.03 -11.49 4.96
CA TYR A 296 27.92 -12.33 6.15
C TYR A 296 28.06 -13.79 5.75
N LEU A 297 28.77 -14.57 6.57
CA LEU A 297 29.06 -15.97 6.27
C LEU A 297 27.91 -16.87 6.70
N TYR A 298 27.39 -17.68 5.79
CA TYR A 298 26.39 -18.71 6.03
C TYR A 298 27.04 -20.10 6.15
N CYS A 299 26.62 -20.87 7.15
CA CYS A 299 27.09 -22.24 7.39
C CYS A 299 25.91 -23.23 7.37
N GLU A 300 25.83 -24.09 6.35
CA GLU A 300 24.76 -25.09 6.21
C GLU A 300 24.79 -26.15 7.35
N GLU A 301 25.95 -26.39 7.94
CA GLU A 301 26.17 -27.42 8.98
C GLU A 301 25.74 -26.98 10.39
N LEU A 302 25.28 -25.73 10.56
CA LEU A 302 24.70 -25.28 11.83
C LEU A 302 23.24 -25.72 11.93
N ASP A 303 22.90 -26.44 13.01
CA ASP A 303 21.50 -26.72 13.36
C ASP A 303 20.88 -25.47 14.00
N ILE A 304 19.88 -24.91 13.33
CA ILE A 304 19.15 -23.72 13.79
C ILE A 304 18.52 -23.91 15.18
N ASN A 305 18.19 -25.13 15.60
CA ASN A 305 17.61 -25.38 16.92
C ASN A 305 18.63 -25.19 18.05
N ASP A 306 19.89 -25.51 17.79
CA ASP A 306 20.98 -25.39 18.76
C ASP A 306 21.55 -23.96 18.83
N GLN A 307 21.19 -23.12 17.86
CA GLN A 307 21.66 -21.74 17.79
C GLN A 307 21.07 -20.86 18.91
N PRO A 308 21.89 -20.03 19.58
CA PRO A 308 21.40 -19.09 20.58
C PRO A 308 20.63 -17.95 19.92
N PHE A 309 19.64 -17.42 20.65
CA PHE A 309 18.87 -16.26 20.22
C PHE A 309 19.73 -14.99 20.21
N HIS A 310 19.50 -14.15 19.21
CA HIS A 310 19.93 -12.75 19.13
C HIS A 310 18.68 -11.88 19.05
N THR A 311 18.61 -10.81 19.85
CA THR A 311 17.46 -9.91 19.84
C THR A 311 17.66 -8.80 18.82
N GLY A 312 16.94 -8.86 17.70
CA GLY A 312 16.88 -7.80 16.71
C GLY A 312 16.02 -6.64 17.19
N LYS A 313 16.64 -5.62 17.80
CA LYS A 313 15.95 -4.41 18.30
C LYS A 313 15.57 -3.46 17.17
N PHE A 314 14.63 -2.56 17.42
CA PHE A 314 14.02 -1.65 16.43
C PHE A 314 13.21 -2.29 15.29
N THR A 315 13.15 -3.62 15.23
CA THR A 315 12.26 -4.35 14.33
C THR A 315 10.80 -4.01 14.60
N ARG A 316 9.93 -4.22 13.60
CA ARG A 316 8.47 -4.05 13.77
C ARG A 316 7.99 -4.91 14.95
N GLY A 317 7.23 -4.31 15.87
CA GLY A 317 6.87 -4.93 17.15
C GLY A 317 7.78 -4.52 18.33
N ASN A 318 8.84 -3.76 18.04
CA ASN A 318 9.86 -3.27 18.98
C ASN A 318 10.71 -4.38 19.61
N GLY A 319 11.35 -5.19 18.75
CA GLY A 319 12.24 -6.29 19.12
C GLY A 319 11.71 -7.65 18.70
N LEU A 320 12.60 -8.51 18.20
CA LEU A 320 12.28 -9.89 17.84
C LEU A 320 13.52 -10.77 18.03
N ASP A 321 13.35 -11.90 18.72
CA ASP A 321 14.42 -12.86 18.93
C ASP A 321 14.56 -13.75 17.70
N VAL A 322 15.76 -13.77 17.13
CA VAL A 322 16.09 -14.56 15.94
C VAL A 322 17.18 -15.55 16.24
N LYS A 323 17.10 -16.71 15.59
CA LYS A 323 18.18 -17.67 15.42
C LYS A 323 18.62 -17.63 13.98
N THR A 324 19.86 -18.01 13.71
CA THR A 324 20.35 -18.03 12.33
C THR A 324 21.53 -18.97 12.12
N ARG A 325 21.69 -19.44 10.88
CA ARG A 325 22.89 -20.12 10.38
C ARG A 325 23.95 -19.16 9.83
N LEU A 326 23.69 -17.86 9.87
CA LEU A 326 24.74 -16.87 9.69
C LEU A 326 25.71 -17.02 10.86
N LEU A 327 26.97 -17.26 10.52
CA LEU A 327 28.05 -17.54 11.44
C LEU A 327 28.27 -16.33 12.35
N ARG A 328 28.35 -16.59 13.65
CA ARG A 328 28.58 -15.58 14.67
C ARG A 328 29.83 -15.90 15.49
N GLU A 329 30.34 -14.92 16.21
CA GLU A 329 31.51 -15.12 17.07
C GLU A 329 31.28 -16.28 18.08
N CYS A 330 30.06 -16.41 18.61
CA CYS A 330 29.67 -17.49 19.52
C CYS A 330 29.74 -18.92 18.92
N ASP A 331 29.79 -19.05 17.59
CA ASP A 331 29.98 -20.32 16.89
C ASP A 331 31.47 -20.69 16.78
N LEU A 332 32.35 -19.70 16.84
CA LEU A 332 33.80 -19.84 16.64
C LEU A 332 34.59 -19.92 17.94
N VAL A 333 34.16 -19.20 18.97
CA VAL A 333 34.85 -19.17 20.27
C VAL A 333 33.88 -19.34 21.44
N GLU A 334 34.33 -20.04 22.47
CA GLU A 334 33.54 -20.24 23.69
C GLU A 334 33.31 -18.90 24.40
N GLY A 335 32.04 -18.60 24.72
CA GLY A 335 31.65 -17.30 25.28
C GLY A 335 31.65 -16.14 24.28
N GLY A 336 31.81 -16.39 22.98
CA GLY A 336 31.70 -15.38 21.93
C GLY A 336 30.30 -14.73 21.85
N SER A 337 30.23 -13.54 21.26
CA SER A 337 28.99 -12.77 21.13
C SER A 337 28.02 -13.37 20.12
N VAL A 338 26.72 -13.26 20.43
CA VAL A 338 25.61 -13.61 19.52
C VAL A 338 25.23 -12.45 18.57
N SER A 339 25.75 -11.25 18.81
CA SER A 339 25.49 -10.05 17.99
C SER A 339 26.54 -9.81 16.92
N ARG A 340 27.70 -10.48 17.00
CA ARG A 340 28.83 -10.31 16.07
C ARG A 340 28.71 -11.29 14.93
N PHE A 341 28.32 -10.77 13.77
CA PHE A 341 28.18 -11.56 12.55
C PHE A 341 29.50 -11.60 11.81
N MET A 342 29.96 -12.81 11.48
CA MET A 342 31.27 -13.04 10.90
C MET A 342 31.26 -12.78 9.39
N VAL A 343 32.34 -12.17 8.94
CA VAL A 343 32.58 -11.74 7.54
C VAL A 343 34.02 -12.09 7.17
N TRP A 344 34.27 -12.41 5.90
CA TRP A 344 35.62 -12.47 5.37
C TRP A 344 36.01 -11.11 4.78
N ASP A 345 37.15 -10.56 5.21
CA ASP A 345 37.71 -9.30 4.75
C ASP A 345 39.03 -9.56 4.02
N SER A 346 39.10 -9.19 2.75
CA SER A 346 40.29 -9.43 1.92
C SER A 346 41.49 -8.55 2.29
N LEU A 347 41.27 -7.40 2.92
CA LEU A 347 42.36 -6.51 3.35
C LEU A 347 42.92 -6.86 4.72
N ALA A 348 42.22 -7.70 5.49
CA ALA A 348 42.71 -8.19 6.76
C ALA A 348 44.07 -8.90 6.62
N ASN A 349 44.85 -8.92 7.70
CA ASN A 349 46.18 -9.55 7.75
C ASN A 349 47.15 -9.06 6.65
N ASN A 350 47.19 -7.74 6.40
CA ASN A 350 48.01 -7.12 5.34
C ASN A 350 47.70 -7.65 3.92
N GLY A 351 46.42 -7.92 3.64
CA GLY A 351 45.98 -8.44 2.34
C GLY A 351 46.07 -9.96 2.18
N GLU A 352 46.37 -10.70 3.24
CA GLU A 352 46.27 -12.18 3.24
C GLU A 352 44.82 -12.66 3.43
N GLY A 353 43.92 -11.76 3.81
CA GLY A 353 42.53 -12.05 4.11
C GLY A 353 42.34 -12.60 5.53
N GLY A 354 41.14 -12.43 6.08
CA GLY A 354 40.84 -12.91 7.42
C GLY A 354 39.40 -12.69 7.84
N LEU A 355 39.02 -13.35 8.94
CA LEU A 355 37.74 -13.12 9.56
C LEU A 355 37.72 -11.79 10.29
N THR A 356 36.60 -11.09 10.15
CA THR A 356 36.22 -9.92 10.94
C THR A 356 34.72 -10.00 11.25
N TYR A 357 34.15 -8.98 11.89
CA TYR A 357 32.72 -8.96 12.17
C TYR A 357 32.11 -7.55 12.12
N PHE A 358 30.80 -7.53 11.92
CA PHE A 358 29.95 -6.40 12.29
C PHE A 358 29.20 -6.75 13.59
N ASP A 359 29.27 -5.87 14.59
CA ASP A 359 28.57 -6.04 15.86
C ASP A 359 27.19 -5.37 15.80
N ALA A 360 26.15 -6.18 15.68
CA ALA A 360 24.76 -5.74 15.64
C ALA A 360 24.16 -5.52 17.05
N ASP A 361 24.99 -5.33 18.08
CA ASP A 361 24.52 -4.82 19.37
C ASP A 361 24.06 -3.37 19.21
N GLU A 362 22.88 -3.05 19.73
CA GLU A 362 22.24 -1.73 19.59
C GLU A 362 23.12 -0.56 20.10
N LYS A 363 24.00 -0.82 21.07
CA LYS A 363 24.88 0.18 21.68
C LYS A 363 26.20 0.33 20.92
N ILE A 364 26.49 -0.62 20.04
CA ILE A 364 27.74 -0.70 19.29
C ILE A 364 27.43 -0.35 17.84
N GLY A 365 26.84 -1.25 17.05
CA GLY A 365 26.49 -0.98 15.65
C GLY A 365 27.69 -0.64 14.77
N LEU A 366 28.85 -1.25 15.02
CA LEU A 366 30.14 -0.91 14.41
C LEU A 366 30.85 -2.16 13.88
N TRP A 367 31.78 -1.95 12.95
CA TRP A 367 32.71 -3.00 12.54
C TRP A 367 33.78 -3.23 13.61
N GLU A 368 34.38 -4.41 13.61
CA GLU A 368 35.48 -4.74 14.52
C GLU A 368 36.54 -3.62 14.55
N GLY A 369 37.01 -3.23 15.74
CA GLY A 369 38.06 -2.23 15.89
C GLY A 369 37.66 -0.77 15.63
N GLU A 370 36.48 -0.48 15.06
CA GLU A 370 35.95 0.90 15.00
C GLU A 370 35.54 1.37 16.41
N LYS A 371 35.81 2.64 16.73
CA LYS A 371 35.56 3.19 18.07
C LYS A 371 34.23 3.91 18.18
N GLU A 372 33.84 4.63 17.14
CA GLU A 372 32.60 5.41 17.10
C GLU A 372 32.07 5.55 15.66
N HIS A 373 30.78 5.84 15.53
CA HIS A 373 30.20 6.13 14.22
C HIS A 373 30.52 7.56 13.78
N HIS A 374 31.21 7.70 12.65
CA HIS A 374 31.51 8.99 12.04
C HIS A 374 30.31 9.51 11.24
N LYS A 375 29.39 10.20 11.93
CA LYS A 375 28.24 10.84 11.28
C LYS A 375 28.69 11.83 10.19
N PRO A 376 28.08 11.78 8.99
CA PRO A 376 28.32 12.80 7.98
C PRO A 376 28.04 14.21 8.51
N THR A 377 29.00 15.12 8.31
CA THR A 377 28.85 16.55 8.67
C THR A 377 28.77 17.45 7.44
N THR A 378 29.09 16.89 6.28
CA THR A 378 29.08 17.55 4.97
C THR A 378 28.00 16.94 4.09
N PHE A 379 27.30 17.81 3.38
CA PHE A 379 26.16 17.44 2.54
C PHE A 379 26.21 18.21 1.23
N THR A 380 25.79 17.56 0.16
CA THR A 380 25.52 18.20 -1.13
C THR A 380 24.02 18.34 -1.35
N ASP A 381 23.56 19.53 -1.68
CA ASP A 381 22.17 19.77 -2.06
C ASP A 381 21.86 19.05 -3.38
N TYR A 382 20.80 18.24 -3.38
CA TYR A 382 20.16 17.76 -4.58
C TYR A 382 19.11 18.78 -5.02
N VAL A 383 19.49 19.60 -6.00
CA VAL A 383 18.59 20.54 -6.66
C VAL A 383 17.88 19.79 -7.77
N ARG A 384 16.54 19.67 -7.68
CA ARG A 384 15.79 18.99 -8.74
C ARG A 384 15.84 19.83 -10.03
N PRO A 385 15.74 19.21 -11.22
CA PRO A 385 15.78 19.95 -12.48
C PRO A 385 14.78 21.11 -12.52
N SER A 386 15.25 22.32 -12.85
CA SER A 386 14.46 23.57 -12.82
C SER A 386 13.34 23.64 -13.86
N GLY A 387 12.41 24.57 -13.64
CA GLY A 387 11.33 24.92 -14.55
C GLY A 387 10.13 23.99 -14.42
N ASP A 388 9.04 24.49 -13.84
CA ASP A 388 7.72 23.96 -14.17
C ASP A 388 7.51 24.02 -15.70
N ILE A 389 6.80 23.06 -16.30
CA ILE A 389 6.33 23.18 -17.69
C ILE A 389 5.51 24.48 -17.89
N ARG A 390 4.98 25.07 -16.82
CA ARG A 390 4.31 26.38 -16.77
C ARG A 390 5.24 27.58 -16.99
N GLY A 391 6.57 27.42 -16.98
CA GLY A 391 7.51 28.49 -17.32
C GLY A 391 7.55 29.65 -16.31
N ASP A 392 7.38 29.36 -15.02
CA ASP A 392 7.36 30.38 -13.95
C ASP A 392 8.73 31.00 -13.63
N GLY A 393 9.81 30.52 -14.27
CA GLY A 393 11.16 31.03 -14.08
C GLY A 393 11.77 30.67 -12.72
N SER A 394 11.20 29.70 -11.99
CA SER A 394 11.81 29.21 -10.77
C SER A 394 13.10 28.44 -11.08
N ASP A 395 14.22 28.89 -10.49
CA ASP A 395 15.39 28.04 -10.31
C ASP A 395 14.95 26.82 -9.49
N GLY A 396 15.35 25.61 -9.88
CA GLY A 396 14.92 24.40 -9.20
C GLY A 396 15.16 24.48 -7.70
N ASP A 397 14.28 23.91 -6.88
CA ASP A 397 14.43 23.91 -5.43
C ASP A 397 15.26 22.72 -4.95
N VAL A 398 15.89 22.91 -3.79
CA VAL A 398 16.57 21.84 -3.07
C VAL A 398 15.52 20.82 -2.67
N SER A 399 15.55 19.66 -3.32
CA SER A 399 14.65 18.56 -2.99
C SER A 399 15.19 17.75 -1.82
N GLY A 400 16.47 17.84 -1.46
CA GLY A 400 17.01 17.22 -0.26
C GLY A 400 18.54 17.25 -0.26
N ARG A 401 19.15 16.69 0.78
CA ARG A 401 20.61 16.74 1.00
C ARG A 401 21.22 15.35 0.98
N ILE A 402 22.26 15.16 0.18
CA ILE A 402 23.00 13.89 0.06
C ILE A 402 24.22 13.99 0.97
N PRO A 403 24.38 13.13 1.99
CA PRO A 403 25.60 13.11 2.79
C PRO A 403 26.79 12.66 1.94
N ASP A 404 27.98 13.16 2.27
CA ASP A 404 29.20 12.52 1.79
C ASP A 404 29.25 11.08 2.32
N PRO A 405 29.67 10.09 1.49
CA PRO A 405 29.74 8.70 1.90
C PRO A 405 30.58 8.56 3.18
N THR A 406 30.01 7.89 4.17
CA THR A 406 30.78 7.50 5.35
C THR A 406 31.91 6.57 4.92
N GLN A 407 33.09 6.70 5.52
CA GLN A 407 34.21 5.77 5.29
C GLN A 407 34.36 4.83 6.50
N PHE A 408 35.04 3.70 6.31
CA PHE A 408 35.45 2.88 7.45
C PHE A 408 36.57 3.59 8.21
N GLU A 409 36.60 3.51 9.55
CA GLU A 409 37.72 4.05 10.34
C GLU A 409 39.01 3.26 10.05
N ILE A 410 38.86 1.96 9.87
CA ILE A 410 39.91 1.02 9.49
C ILE A 410 39.60 0.58 8.07
N GLU A 411 40.57 0.67 7.15
CA GLU A 411 40.38 0.24 5.76
C GLU A 411 40.03 -1.25 5.69
N ARG A 412 38.96 -1.60 4.95
CA ARG A 412 38.33 -2.93 4.91
C ARG A 412 37.75 -3.22 3.54
N GLU A 413 37.74 -4.50 3.18
CA GLU A 413 37.08 -5.01 1.97
C GLU A 413 36.30 -6.30 2.28
N PRO A 414 35.09 -6.20 2.86
CA PRO A 414 34.18 -7.32 3.05
C PRO A 414 33.86 -8.04 1.74
N GLU A 415 34.11 -9.35 1.66
CA GLU A 415 34.00 -10.10 0.41
C GLU A 415 32.59 -10.61 0.11
N LEU A 416 32.00 -10.09 -0.97
CA LEU A 416 30.69 -10.54 -1.47
C LEU A 416 30.74 -11.93 -2.12
N TRP A 417 31.87 -12.36 -2.66
CA TRP A 417 31.97 -13.62 -3.40
C TRP A 417 32.73 -14.72 -2.65
N TYR A 418 32.90 -14.58 -1.34
CA TYR A 418 33.65 -15.52 -0.53
C TYR A 418 33.00 -16.92 -0.45
N GLU A 419 33.84 -17.94 -0.61
CA GLU A 419 33.56 -19.33 -0.26
C GLU A 419 34.85 -19.91 0.32
N GLY A 420 34.75 -20.56 1.47
CA GLY A 420 35.93 -21.08 2.16
C GLY A 420 35.58 -21.96 3.35
N GLU A 421 36.56 -22.18 4.21
CA GLU A 421 36.43 -23.02 5.39
C GLU A 421 36.71 -22.22 6.66
N VAL A 422 35.95 -22.52 7.72
CA VAL A 422 36.14 -21.94 9.05
C VAL A 422 36.08 -23.06 10.09
N THR A 423 36.90 -22.97 11.13
CA THR A 423 36.88 -23.90 12.26
C THR A 423 35.94 -23.41 13.36
N LEU A 424 34.92 -24.19 13.70
CA LEU A 424 33.99 -23.94 14.79
C LEU A 424 34.65 -24.19 16.15
N LYS A 425 34.04 -23.68 17.23
CA LYS A 425 34.52 -23.88 18.61
C LYS A 425 34.61 -25.34 19.05
N ASP A 426 33.83 -26.23 18.41
CA ASP A 426 33.85 -27.68 18.67
C ASP A 426 34.98 -28.42 17.93
N GLY A 427 35.79 -27.69 17.15
CA GLY A 427 36.92 -28.21 16.39
C GLY A 427 36.56 -28.72 14.98
N ARG A 428 35.28 -28.72 14.58
CA ARG A 428 34.89 -29.04 13.20
C ARG A 428 35.31 -27.92 12.26
N THR A 429 35.89 -28.29 11.12
CA THR A 429 36.09 -27.35 10.01
C THR A 429 34.93 -27.50 9.04
N VAL A 430 34.20 -26.41 8.83
CA VAL A 430 32.96 -26.37 8.05
C VAL A 430 33.10 -25.45 6.86
N LYS A 431 32.34 -25.73 5.81
CA LYS A 431 32.29 -24.86 4.63
C LYS A 431 31.32 -23.72 4.86
N VAL A 432 31.73 -22.52 4.44
CA VAL A 432 30.92 -21.32 4.52
C VAL A 432 30.93 -20.57 3.20
N LYS A 433 29.85 -19.85 2.93
CA LYS A 433 29.72 -18.92 1.80
C LYS A 433 29.22 -17.59 2.31
N SER A 434 29.62 -16.49 1.68
CA SER A 434 28.91 -15.23 1.86
C SER A 434 27.43 -15.39 1.45
N VAL A 435 26.52 -14.64 2.07
CA VAL A 435 25.10 -14.60 1.67
C VAL A 435 24.94 -14.21 0.21
N TRP A 436 25.75 -13.28 -0.28
CA TRP A 436 25.72 -12.82 -1.67
C TRP A 436 26.08 -13.94 -2.66
N LYS A 437 27.15 -14.70 -2.40
CA LYS A 437 27.49 -15.87 -3.21
C LYS A 437 26.43 -16.96 -3.11
N LYS A 438 25.89 -17.22 -1.92
CA LYS A 438 24.77 -18.16 -1.74
C LYS A 438 23.53 -17.73 -2.54
N TYR A 439 23.21 -16.44 -2.57
CA TYR A 439 22.08 -15.92 -3.33
C TYR A 439 22.27 -16.13 -4.84
N TRP A 440 23.49 -15.92 -5.33
CA TRP A 440 23.85 -16.26 -6.72
C TRP A 440 23.71 -17.75 -7.02
N ASP A 441 24.37 -18.59 -6.22
CA ASP A 441 24.48 -20.03 -6.46
C ASP A 441 23.10 -20.72 -6.36
N ASP A 442 22.31 -20.39 -5.34
CA ASP A 442 21.07 -21.10 -5.02
C ASP A 442 19.86 -20.56 -5.80
N VAL A 443 19.89 -19.27 -6.20
CA VAL A 443 18.72 -18.59 -6.79
C VAL A 443 19.05 -17.86 -8.09
N VAL A 444 19.89 -16.83 -8.06
CA VAL A 444 19.94 -15.81 -9.12
C VAL A 444 20.59 -16.31 -10.41
N SER A 445 21.57 -17.21 -10.33
CA SER A 445 22.37 -17.65 -11.49
C SER A 445 21.54 -18.28 -12.61
N LYS A 446 20.40 -18.91 -12.31
CA LYS A 446 19.50 -19.52 -13.31
C LYS A 446 18.65 -18.50 -14.07
N TYR A 447 18.43 -17.30 -13.53
CA TYR A 447 17.59 -16.24 -14.10
C TYR A 447 18.27 -15.45 -15.22
N THR A 448 18.90 -16.18 -16.15
CA THR A 448 19.41 -15.61 -17.41
C THR A 448 18.31 -14.87 -18.17
N PRO A 449 18.63 -13.87 -19.01
CA PRO A 449 17.63 -13.20 -19.85
C PRO A 449 16.75 -14.17 -20.64
N GLU A 450 17.31 -15.26 -21.14
CA GLU A 450 16.59 -16.31 -21.87
C GLU A 450 15.57 -17.04 -20.98
N TYR A 451 16.01 -17.51 -19.82
CA TYR A 451 15.12 -18.23 -18.88
C TYR A 451 14.04 -17.31 -18.31
N THR A 452 14.40 -16.08 -17.95
CA THR A 452 13.44 -15.07 -17.48
C THR A 452 12.45 -14.71 -18.59
N GLY A 453 12.93 -14.56 -19.83
CA GLY A 453 12.09 -14.28 -21.00
C GLY A 453 11.09 -15.40 -21.29
N GLU A 454 11.50 -16.67 -21.14
CA GLU A 454 10.63 -17.83 -21.24
C GLU A 454 9.52 -17.81 -20.17
N ILE A 455 9.86 -17.58 -18.90
CA ILE A 455 8.86 -17.55 -17.81
C ILE A 455 7.86 -16.40 -18.04
N CYS A 456 8.37 -15.23 -18.43
CA CYS A 456 7.61 -13.98 -18.47
C CYS A 456 6.92 -13.72 -19.82
N ASP A 457 7.12 -14.56 -20.84
CA ASP A 457 6.74 -14.30 -22.24
C ASP A 457 7.31 -12.96 -22.79
N VAL A 458 8.56 -12.64 -22.48
CA VAL A 458 9.22 -11.39 -22.90
C VAL A 458 10.50 -11.67 -23.69
N ASP A 459 10.77 -10.87 -24.71
CA ASP A 459 12.03 -10.96 -25.47
C ASP A 459 13.24 -10.70 -24.54
N PRO A 460 14.18 -11.65 -24.40
CA PRO A 460 15.38 -11.49 -23.59
C PRO A 460 16.14 -10.19 -23.86
N LYS A 461 16.17 -9.72 -25.11
CA LYS A 461 16.88 -8.48 -25.49
C LYS A 461 16.27 -7.24 -24.88
N LEU A 462 14.93 -7.19 -24.75
CA LEU A 462 14.25 -6.07 -24.11
C LEU A 462 14.54 -6.04 -22.61
N ILE A 463 14.72 -7.22 -21.99
CA ILE A 463 15.12 -7.32 -20.58
C ILE A 463 16.52 -6.73 -20.42
N GLU A 464 17.48 -7.14 -21.26
CA GLU A 464 18.84 -6.60 -21.24
C GLU A 464 18.87 -5.08 -21.46
N GLU A 465 18.16 -4.57 -22.48
CA GLU A 465 18.09 -3.14 -22.77
C GLU A 465 17.51 -2.34 -21.60
N ALA A 466 16.45 -2.86 -20.95
CA ALA A 466 15.83 -2.21 -19.81
C ALA A 466 16.78 -2.13 -18.61
N VAL A 467 17.47 -3.22 -18.27
CA VAL A 467 18.39 -3.24 -17.12
C VAL A 467 19.63 -2.42 -17.39
N GLU A 468 20.19 -2.47 -18.61
CA GLU A 468 21.34 -1.64 -18.98
C GLU A 468 20.99 -0.15 -18.91
N ALA A 469 19.81 0.25 -19.40
CA ALA A 469 19.35 1.63 -19.31
C ALA A 469 19.16 2.08 -17.86
N TRP A 470 18.66 1.22 -16.99
CA TRP A 470 18.39 1.56 -15.59
C TRP A 470 19.63 1.52 -14.70
N ALA A 471 20.36 0.40 -14.68
CA ALA A 471 21.44 0.12 -13.73
C ALA A 471 22.85 0.24 -14.31
N GLY A 472 23.02 0.22 -15.65
CA GLY A 472 24.33 0.23 -16.30
C GLY A 472 25.13 1.51 -16.06
N GLN A 473 25.11 2.45 -17.00
CA GLN A 473 25.83 3.72 -16.80
C GLN A 473 25.02 4.68 -15.92
N ARG A 474 25.59 5.10 -14.77
CA ARG A 474 24.99 6.11 -13.90
C ARG A 474 25.17 7.53 -14.48
N PHE A 475 24.11 8.33 -14.47
CA PHE A 475 24.17 9.76 -14.82
C PHE A 475 24.88 10.59 -13.74
N ASP A 476 24.65 10.24 -12.48
CA ASP A 476 25.35 10.78 -11.32
C ASP A 476 26.02 9.61 -10.61
N PRO A 477 27.36 9.60 -10.45
CA PRO A 477 28.04 8.47 -9.83
C PRO A 477 27.64 8.24 -8.37
N ARG A 478 27.02 9.22 -7.69
CA ARG A 478 26.69 9.16 -6.26
C ARG A 478 25.44 8.34 -5.93
N PHE A 479 24.55 8.09 -6.88
CA PHE A 479 23.29 7.37 -6.68
C PHE A 479 22.74 6.77 -7.99
N SER A 480 21.74 5.89 -7.90
CA SER A 480 21.11 5.24 -9.06
C SER A 480 20.37 6.21 -9.99
N ASN A 481 20.10 5.79 -11.23
CA ASN A 481 19.38 6.58 -12.24
C ASN A 481 17.90 6.83 -11.91
N GLY A 482 17.35 6.09 -10.94
CA GLY A 482 15.99 6.22 -10.43
C GLY A 482 15.57 4.99 -9.63
N GLY A 483 14.54 5.13 -8.79
CA GLY A 483 13.93 4.01 -8.10
C GLY A 483 12.94 3.22 -8.95
N LEU A 484 12.47 2.09 -8.41
CA LEU A 484 11.44 1.26 -9.01
C LEU A 484 10.06 1.74 -8.54
N HIS A 485 9.25 2.29 -9.44
CA HIS A 485 7.89 2.72 -9.13
C HIS A 485 6.91 1.56 -9.28
N TYR A 486 6.87 0.67 -8.29
CA TYR A 486 5.99 -0.50 -8.29
C TYR A 486 4.82 -0.41 -7.32
N GLN A 487 3.66 -1.00 -7.67
CA GLN A 487 2.44 -0.98 -6.84
C GLN A 487 1.86 -2.35 -6.53
N LEU A 488 0.54 -2.51 -6.62
CA LEU A 488 -0.19 -3.65 -6.07
C LEU A 488 -0.20 -4.86 -6.99
N ALA A 489 0.20 -4.72 -8.25
CA ALA A 489 0.15 -5.85 -9.17
C ALA A 489 1.04 -7.02 -8.72
N PRO A 490 2.31 -6.80 -8.31
CA PRO A 490 3.14 -7.86 -7.73
C PRO A 490 2.59 -8.45 -6.42
N GLU A 491 1.61 -7.81 -5.75
CA GLU A 491 1.03 -8.21 -4.45
C GLU A 491 -0.13 -9.20 -4.55
N GLN A 492 -0.69 -9.36 -5.74
CA GLN A 492 -2.03 -9.93 -5.87
C GLN A 492 -2.03 -11.23 -6.67
N ALA A 493 -0.85 -11.76 -6.99
CA ALA A 493 -0.67 -13.02 -7.73
C ALA A 493 -0.41 -14.23 -6.81
N GLY A 494 -0.45 -14.07 -5.48
CA GLY A 494 -0.24 -15.18 -4.54
C GLY A 494 1.23 -15.54 -4.26
N ASN A 495 2.18 -14.65 -4.59
CA ASN A 495 3.62 -14.80 -4.27
C ASN A 495 4.23 -13.49 -3.73
N SER A 496 3.39 -12.76 -3.01
CA SER A 496 3.54 -11.33 -2.72
C SER A 496 4.73 -11.03 -1.82
N MET A 497 4.99 -11.91 -0.83
CA MET A 497 6.08 -11.69 0.12
C MET A 497 7.45 -11.72 -0.59
N GLN A 498 7.71 -12.76 -1.38
CA GLN A 498 9.01 -12.90 -2.07
C GLN A 498 9.18 -11.89 -3.20
N ASN A 499 8.11 -11.57 -3.95
CA ASN A 499 8.17 -10.53 -5.00
C ASN A 499 8.69 -9.20 -4.46
N PHE A 500 8.23 -8.77 -3.28
CA PHE A 500 8.69 -7.50 -2.71
C PHE A 500 10.04 -7.54 -2.05
N ARG A 501 10.43 -8.67 -1.48
CA ARG A 501 11.81 -8.83 -1.05
C ARG A 501 12.75 -8.72 -2.25
N ALA A 502 12.44 -9.40 -3.36
CA ALA A 502 13.23 -9.34 -4.59
C ALA A 502 13.33 -7.91 -5.16
N LEU A 503 12.19 -7.22 -5.37
CA LEU A 503 12.18 -5.84 -5.87
C LEU A 503 12.89 -4.86 -4.94
N GLY A 504 12.78 -5.09 -3.63
CA GLY A 504 13.40 -4.26 -2.62
C GLY A 504 14.92 -4.39 -2.55
N ILE A 505 15.39 -5.63 -2.51
CA ILE A 505 16.81 -5.98 -2.54
C ILE A 505 17.45 -5.47 -3.83
N LEU A 506 16.76 -5.65 -4.97
CA LEU A 506 17.20 -5.14 -6.27
C LEU A 506 17.36 -3.61 -6.28
N SER A 507 16.38 -2.87 -5.74
CA SER A 507 16.46 -1.40 -5.66
C SER A 507 17.62 -0.94 -4.77
N ALA A 508 17.75 -1.56 -3.60
CA ALA A 508 18.77 -1.16 -2.64
C ALA A 508 20.19 -1.54 -3.09
N MET A 509 20.39 -2.72 -3.69
CA MET A 509 21.72 -3.15 -4.15
C MET A 509 22.30 -2.26 -5.23
N VAL A 510 21.50 -1.55 -6.02
CA VAL A 510 22.01 -0.60 -7.02
C VAL A 510 22.16 0.82 -6.47
N GLY A 511 21.98 1.03 -5.16
CA GLY A 511 22.05 2.36 -4.54
C GLY A 511 20.84 3.25 -4.84
N ALA A 512 19.68 2.67 -5.20
CA ALA A 512 18.44 3.41 -5.40
C ALA A 512 17.63 3.59 -4.10
N TYR A 513 18.08 3.02 -2.98
CA TYR A 513 17.39 3.14 -1.70
C TYR A 513 17.82 4.38 -0.90
N ASP A 514 16.82 5.12 -0.43
CA ASP A 514 16.94 6.36 0.33
C ASP A 514 17.81 7.42 -0.37
N THR A 515 17.80 7.45 -1.70
CA THR A 515 18.54 8.39 -2.55
C THR A 515 17.60 9.30 -3.35
N PRO A 516 18.11 10.40 -3.94
CA PRO A 516 17.29 11.28 -4.77
C PRO A 516 16.58 10.54 -5.89
N ALA A 517 15.28 10.78 -6.06
CA ALA A 517 14.44 10.12 -7.06
C ALA A 517 14.42 8.57 -6.99
N GLY A 518 14.91 8.03 -5.88
CA GLY A 518 14.99 6.61 -5.57
C GLY A 518 13.75 6.09 -4.83
N ASN A 519 13.85 4.84 -4.37
CA ASN A 519 12.90 4.29 -3.41
C ASN A 519 13.22 4.75 -2.00
N ARG A 520 12.21 5.08 -1.21
CA ARG A 520 12.35 5.57 0.16
C ARG A 520 11.15 5.17 1.00
N GLY A 521 11.34 5.13 2.32
CA GLY A 521 10.29 4.87 3.30
C GLY A 521 9.15 5.90 3.30
N MET A 522 8.18 5.66 4.18
CA MET A 522 7.06 6.56 4.43
C MET A 522 7.51 7.88 5.05
N THR A 523 6.91 9.00 4.66
CA THR A 523 7.11 10.31 5.29
C THR A 523 7.08 10.21 6.82
N ARG A 524 8.17 10.67 7.46
CA ARG A 524 8.27 10.77 8.92
C ARG A 524 8.29 12.22 9.39
N VAL A 525 7.33 12.56 10.24
CA VAL A 525 7.21 13.86 10.91
C VAL A 525 6.74 13.65 12.36
N PRO A 526 7.01 14.58 13.30
CA PRO A 526 6.56 14.49 14.69
C PRO A 526 5.06 14.78 14.85
N ILE A 527 4.24 14.14 14.00
CA ILE A 527 2.78 14.18 14.05
C ILE A 527 2.31 12.75 14.23
N ASN A 528 1.51 12.51 15.27
CA ASN A 528 0.91 11.21 15.52
C ASN A 528 -0.41 11.01 14.76
N ALA A 529 -0.45 11.35 13.46
CA ALA A 529 -1.68 11.31 12.67
C ALA A 529 -2.16 9.88 12.37
N GLY A 530 -1.32 8.87 12.63
CA GLY A 530 -1.62 7.45 12.44
C GLY A 530 -1.86 6.68 13.73
N GLY A 531 -1.46 7.19 14.90
CA GLY A 531 -1.64 6.53 16.21
C GLY A 531 -3.01 6.75 16.80
N VAL A 532 -4.02 6.66 15.94
CA VAL A 532 -5.29 7.28 16.26
C VAL A 532 -6.09 6.32 17.09
N ALA A 533 -6.56 6.83 18.23
CA ALA A 533 -7.39 6.13 19.17
C ALA A 533 -6.77 4.89 19.85
N ILE A 534 -5.51 4.95 20.31
CA ILE A 534 -5.05 3.94 21.28
C ILE A 534 -5.80 4.21 22.59
N PRO A 535 -6.68 3.30 23.04
CA PRO A 535 -7.37 3.44 24.31
C PRO A 535 -6.39 3.67 25.47
N ALA A 536 -6.78 4.44 26.49
CA ALA A 536 -5.90 4.73 27.64
C ALA A 536 -5.33 3.46 28.30
N ASN A 537 -6.09 2.36 28.30
CA ASN A 537 -5.66 1.07 28.83
C ASN A 537 -4.57 0.40 27.98
N GLU A 538 -4.55 0.62 26.67
CA GLU A 538 -3.46 0.18 25.78
C GLU A 538 -2.21 1.06 26.00
N VAL A 539 -2.39 2.36 26.23
CA VAL A 539 -1.28 3.26 26.65
C VAL A 539 -0.71 2.83 28.00
N ALA A 540 -1.57 2.51 28.98
CA ALA A 540 -1.16 2.02 30.30
C ALA A 540 -0.47 0.64 30.22
N ALA A 541 -0.93 -0.24 29.33
CA ALA A 541 -0.28 -1.52 29.06
C ALA A 541 1.09 -1.33 28.40
N ALA A 542 1.24 -0.35 27.49
CA ALA A 542 2.53 0.02 26.89
C ALA A 542 3.48 0.70 27.89
N LYS A 543 2.94 1.42 28.89
CA LYS A 543 3.71 2.05 29.99
C LYS A 543 4.20 1.04 31.05
N LYS A 544 3.61 -0.16 31.16
CA LYS A 544 4.21 -1.22 31.98
C LYS A 544 5.57 -1.53 31.38
N LYS A 545 6.65 -1.27 32.14
CA LYS A 545 8.01 -1.67 31.74
C LYS A 545 7.94 -3.16 31.40
N LYS A 546 8.00 -3.49 30.11
CA LYS A 546 8.33 -4.84 29.67
C LYS A 546 9.61 -5.21 30.41
N ASP A 547 9.68 -6.38 31.00
CA ASP A 547 10.96 -6.86 31.51
C ASP A 547 11.92 -6.84 30.31
N PRO A 548 13.02 -6.07 30.36
CA PRO A 548 13.98 -6.00 29.25
C PRO A 548 14.56 -7.36 28.88
N ASN A 549 14.36 -8.38 29.73
CA ASN A 549 14.78 -9.76 29.55
C ASN A 549 13.62 -10.74 29.26
N GLU A 550 12.36 -10.30 29.14
CA GLU A 550 11.25 -11.18 28.70
C GLU A 550 11.48 -11.56 27.23
N PRO A 551 11.68 -12.85 26.90
CA PRO A 551 11.97 -13.26 25.53
C PRO A 551 10.84 -12.86 24.59
N PHE A 552 11.17 -12.34 23.41
CA PHE A 552 10.20 -11.92 22.40
C PHE A 552 9.36 -13.09 21.85
N VAL A 553 9.82 -14.33 22.05
CA VAL A 553 9.02 -15.55 21.81
C VAL A 553 7.66 -15.46 22.52
N GLU A 554 7.61 -14.93 23.75
CA GLU A 554 6.33 -14.77 24.47
C GLU A 554 5.42 -13.72 23.81
N GLN A 555 5.97 -12.72 23.12
CA GLN A 555 5.18 -11.73 22.37
C GLN A 555 4.64 -12.29 21.06
N PHE A 556 5.44 -13.09 20.36
CA PHE A 556 5.02 -13.83 19.18
C PHE A 556 3.91 -14.84 19.53
N ASP A 557 4.04 -15.54 20.66
CA ASP A 557 3.05 -16.52 21.12
C ASP A 557 1.77 -15.87 21.68
N LYS A 558 1.84 -14.65 22.22
CA LYS A 558 0.64 -13.87 22.60
C LYS A 558 -0.32 -13.58 21.43
N LYS A 559 0.12 -13.76 20.19
CA LYS A 559 -0.69 -13.60 18.97
C LYS A 559 -1.07 -14.92 18.29
N ALA A 560 -0.81 -16.05 18.95
CA ALA A 560 -1.17 -17.37 18.44
C ALA A 560 -2.70 -17.58 18.30
N ASN A 561 -3.51 -16.75 18.96
CA ASN A 561 -4.97 -16.80 18.88
C ASN A 561 -5.56 -16.06 17.68
N ILE A 562 -4.78 -15.41 16.81
CA ILE A 562 -5.30 -14.86 15.55
C ILE A 562 -5.75 -16.03 14.66
N ALA A 563 -6.90 -15.90 13.97
CA ALA A 563 -7.52 -17.00 13.23
C ALA A 563 -6.61 -17.68 12.20
N CYS A 564 -5.65 -16.94 11.64
CA CYS A 564 -4.72 -17.39 10.62
C CYS A 564 -3.30 -17.74 11.15
N ALA A 565 -3.08 -17.66 12.47
CA ALA A 565 -1.74 -17.71 13.07
C ALA A 565 -1.03 -19.06 12.94
N GLU A 566 -1.76 -20.16 12.80
CA GLU A 566 -1.17 -21.49 12.56
C GLU A 566 -0.85 -21.71 11.08
N GLU A 567 -1.73 -21.28 10.17
CA GLU A 567 -1.53 -21.43 8.73
C GLU A 567 -0.45 -20.47 8.20
N PHE A 568 -0.34 -19.27 8.77
CA PHE A 568 0.62 -18.23 8.38
C PHE A 568 1.36 -17.66 9.61
N PRO A 569 2.44 -18.30 10.10
CA PRO A 569 3.09 -17.92 11.35
C PRO A 569 3.59 -16.47 11.41
N LEU A 570 4.03 -15.87 10.29
CA LEU A 570 4.48 -14.46 10.24
C LEU A 570 3.38 -13.46 10.59
N THR A 571 2.10 -13.86 10.54
CA THR A 571 0.98 -13.01 10.95
C THR A 571 0.99 -12.72 12.46
N ARG A 572 1.60 -13.59 13.26
CA ARG A 572 1.81 -13.38 14.71
C ARG A 572 2.76 -12.22 14.99
N TRP A 573 3.82 -12.11 14.20
CA TRP A 573 4.77 -10.99 14.27
C TRP A 573 4.13 -9.66 13.85
N THR A 574 3.32 -9.69 12.79
CA THR A 574 2.79 -8.47 12.16
C THR A 574 1.44 -8.04 12.74
N ALA A 575 0.83 -8.91 13.55
CA ALA A 575 -0.53 -8.82 14.08
C ALA A 575 -1.59 -8.57 12.98
N ARG A 576 -1.34 -9.10 11.77
CA ARG A 576 -2.31 -9.09 10.67
C ARG A 576 -3.18 -10.34 10.72
N THR A 577 -4.35 -10.28 10.08
CA THR A 577 -5.21 -11.46 9.88
C THR A 577 -5.46 -11.62 8.40
N ASP A 578 -5.36 -12.84 7.89
CA ASP A 578 -5.84 -13.15 6.55
C ASP A 578 -7.37 -12.96 6.45
N ALA A 579 -7.83 -12.36 5.35
CA ALA A 579 -9.25 -12.12 5.10
C ALA A 579 -10.04 -13.43 5.03
N LYS A 580 -9.53 -14.47 4.35
CA LYS A 580 -10.21 -15.75 4.23
C LYS A 580 -10.37 -16.43 5.58
N SER A 581 -9.35 -16.43 6.43
CA SER A 581 -9.45 -16.98 7.79
C SER A 581 -10.56 -16.30 8.62
N CYS A 582 -10.77 -14.98 8.49
CA CYS A 582 -11.90 -14.31 9.14
C CYS A 582 -13.25 -14.88 8.67
N TRP A 583 -13.40 -15.11 7.36
CA TRP A 583 -14.64 -15.63 6.79
C TRP A 583 -14.89 -17.09 7.15
N VAL A 584 -13.84 -17.92 7.19
CA VAL A 584 -13.92 -19.31 7.66
C VAL A 584 -14.30 -19.35 9.14
N ALA A 585 -13.71 -18.50 9.98
CA ALA A 585 -14.08 -18.44 11.39
C ALA A 585 -15.53 -17.96 11.61
N ALA A 586 -16.05 -17.07 10.77
CA ALA A 586 -17.43 -16.65 10.84
C ALA A 586 -18.44 -17.74 10.40
N LEU A 587 -18.19 -18.38 9.25
CA LEU A 587 -19.07 -19.39 8.66
C LEU A 587 -18.94 -20.77 9.29
N GLU A 588 -17.72 -21.27 9.41
CA GLU A 588 -17.42 -22.63 9.82
C GLU A 588 -17.03 -22.73 11.30
N SER A 589 -16.87 -21.61 11.99
CA SER A 589 -16.42 -21.57 13.40
C SER A 589 -15.04 -22.22 13.62
N LYS A 590 -14.14 -22.12 12.63
CA LYS A 590 -12.76 -22.60 12.70
C LYS A 590 -11.76 -21.44 12.53
N PRO A 591 -10.70 -21.38 13.35
CA PRO A 591 -10.42 -22.27 14.48
C PRO A 591 -11.39 -22.11 15.66
N TYR A 592 -12.16 -21.02 15.67
CA TYR A 592 -13.20 -20.70 16.64
C TYR A 592 -14.28 -19.82 15.98
N PRO A 593 -15.47 -19.65 16.58
CA PRO A 593 -16.54 -18.81 16.02
C PRO A 593 -16.23 -17.30 16.10
N ILE A 594 -16.30 -16.60 14.96
CA ILE A 594 -16.45 -15.14 14.90
C ILE A 594 -17.93 -14.79 14.67
N LYS A 595 -18.53 -14.00 15.56
CA LYS A 595 -19.98 -13.71 15.54
C LYS A 595 -20.34 -12.24 15.74
N GLY A 596 -19.39 -11.39 16.10
CA GLY A 596 -19.56 -9.94 16.18
C GLY A 596 -18.64 -9.22 15.19
N CYS A 597 -19.12 -8.15 14.57
CA CYS A 597 -18.28 -7.30 13.73
C CYS A 597 -18.54 -5.81 13.95
N VAL A 598 -17.46 -5.03 14.08
CA VAL A 598 -17.46 -3.57 14.00
C VAL A 598 -16.80 -3.14 12.70
N ALA A 599 -17.57 -2.58 11.76
CA ALA A 599 -17.05 -2.00 10.53
C ALA A 599 -17.04 -0.47 10.57
N VAL A 600 -15.94 0.10 10.08
CA VAL A 600 -15.82 1.54 9.81
C VAL A 600 -15.32 1.68 8.37
N THR A 601 -16.15 2.17 7.46
CA THR A 601 -15.87 2.30 6.01
C THR A 601 -15.37 1.02 5.34
N GLY A 602 -15.66 -0.16 5.90
CA GLY A 602 -15.18 -1.45 5.39
C GLY A 602 -15.85 -1.86 4.08
N ASN A 603 -15.34 -2.91 3.44
CA ASN A 603 -16.08 -3.61 2.39
C ASN A 603 -15.64 -5.08 2.33
N PHE A 604 -16.53 -6.00 2.00
CA PHE A 604 -16.21 -7.43 1.87
C PHE A 604 -15.74 -7.81 0.47
N MET A 605 -16.06 -7.01 -0.55
CA MET A 605 -15.80 -7.31 -1.96
C MET A 605 -14.33 -7.16 -2.38
N ASN A 606 -13.42 -6.82 -1.47
CA ASN A 606 -12.12 -6.21 -1.80
C ASN A 606 -10.89 -7.12 -1.68
N GLN A 607 -10.92 -8.25 -0.96
CA GLN A 607 -9.68 -8.99 -0.60
C GLN A 607 -9.70 -10.49 -0.81
N SER A 608 -10.87 -11.09 -1.01
CA SER A 608 -11.05 -12.55 -1.13
C SER A 608 -12.31 -12.84 -1.95
N ASN A 609 -12.71 -14.11 -2.04
CA ASN A 609 -13.98 -14.50 -2.66
C ASN A 609 -15.17 -13.73 -2.04
N ALA A 610 -15.82 -12.89 -2.84
CA ALA A 610 -16.87 -11.98 -2.39
C ALA A 610 -18.14 -12.74 -1.95
N THR A 611 -18.47 -13.84 -2.63
CA THR A 611 -19.62 -14.70 -2.29
C THR A 611 -19.45 -15.37 -0.94
N TYR A 612 -18.25 -15.88 -0.66
CA TYR A 612 -17.94 -16.47 0.63
C TYR A 612 -18.01 -15.43 1.75
N ALA A 613 -17.43 -14.25 1.53
CA ALA A 613 -17.43 -13.15 2.50
C ALA A 613 -18.84 -12.61 2.79
N TRP A 614 -19.71 -12.49 1.76
CA TRP A 614 -21.11 -12.10 1.93
C TRP A 614 -21.86 -13.07 2.85
N ASN A 615 -21.71 -14.38 2.59
CA ASN A 615 -22.34 -15.41 3.41
C ASN A 615 -21.81 -15.37 4.86
N ALA A 616 -20.51 -15.10 5.03
CA ALA A 616 -19.91 -14.95 6.34
C ALA A 616 -20.50 -13.79 7.15
N LEU A 617 -20.59 -12.60 6.56
CA LEU A 617 -21.20 -11.45 7.20
C LEU A 617 -22.69 -11.67 7.53
N LYS A 618 -23.42 -12.33 6.62
CA LYS A 618 -24.82 -12.71 6.85
C LYS A 618 -24.99 -13.64 8.06
N SER A 619 -23.98 -14.45 8.39
CA SER A 619 -24.02 -15.42 9.49
C SER A 619 -23.68 -14.86 10.88
N LEU A 620 -23.29 -13.59 10.97
CA LEU A 620 -22.91 -12.95 12.24
C LEU A 620 -24.14 -12.73 13.14
N ASP A 621 -23.95 -12.96 14.44
CA ASP A 621 -24.97 -12.72 15.48
C ASP A 621 -25.23 -11.20 15.62
N PHE A 622 -24.20 -10.37 15.47
CA PHE A 622 -24.33 -8.90 15.46
C PHE A 622 -23.31 -8.21 14.57
N PHE A 623 -23.75 -7.23 13.78
CA PHE A 623 -22.93 -6.45 12.87
C PHE A 623 -23.32 -4.97 12.90
N VAL A 624 -22.36 -4.09 13.17
CA VAL A 624 -22.53 -2.64 13.11
C VAL A 624 -21.61 -2.04 12.06
N ASP A 625 -22.16 -1.13 11.25
CA ASP A 625 -21.44 -0.45 10.18
C ASP A 625 -21.55 1.07 10.30
N MET A 626 -20.40 1.74 10.23
CA MET A 626 -20.31 3.19 10.16
C MET A 626 -19.84 3.57 8.76
N ASP A 627 -20.74 4.17 7.98
CA ASP A 627 -20.51 4.47 6.56
C ASP A 627 -21.27 5.72 6.14
N LEU A 628 -21.17 6.06 4.86
CA LEU A 628 -21.82 7.19 4.24
C LEU A 628 -23.12 6.85 3.51
N TRP A 629 -23.27 5.59 3.04
CA TRP A 629 -24.30 5.18 2.06
C TRP A 629 -24.97 3.85 2.40
N HIS A 630 -26.09 3.61 1.73
CA HIS A 630 -26.74 2.30 1.59
C HIS A 630 -25.99 1.43 0.56
N ALA A 631 -24.80 0.94 0.92
CA ALA A 631 -24.01 0.02 0.09
C ALA A 631 -24.30 -1.46 0.44
N PRO A 632 -23.93 -2.44 -0.41
CA PRO A 632 -24.28 -3.86 -0.16
C PRO A 632 -23.88 -4.38 1.23
N MET A 633 -22.67 -4.04 1.70
CA MET A 633 -22.22 -4.42 3.04
C MET A 633 -23.08 -3.75 4.11
N THR A 634 -23.31 -2.45 3.98
CA THR A 634 -24.09 -1.64 4.92
C THR A 634 -25.52 -2.17 5.03
N GLU A 635 -26.10 -2.67 3.94
CA GLU A 635 -27.40 -3.32 3.98
C GLU A 635 -27.42 -4.56 4.89
N LEU A 636 -26.31 -5.29 5.09
CA LEU A 636 -26.27 -6.44 6.03
C LEU A 636 -26.18 -6.05 7.52
N ALA A 637 -25.91 -4.79 7.85
CA ALA A 637 -25.74 -4.36 9.23
C ALA A 637 -27.04 -4.51 10.05
N ASP A 638 -26.88 -4.72 11.35
CA ASP A 638 -27.94 -4.63 12.34
C ASP A 638 -28.14 -3.18 12.80
N ILE A 639 -27.04 -2.42 12.90
CA ILE A 639 -27.01 -0.98 13.18
C ILE A 639 -26.16 -0.26 12.13
N LYS A 640 -26.71 0.81 11.55
CA LYS A 640 -25.99 1.74 10.67
C LYS A 640 -25.73 3.05 11.40
N LEU A 641 -24.51 3.56 11.32
CA LEU A 641 -24.09 4.82 11.94
C LEU A 641 -23.65 5.83 10.86
N PRO A 642 -24.27 7.03 10.79
CA PRO A 642 -23.91 8.02 9.78
C PRO A 642 -22.60 8.73 10.12
N ALA A 643 -21.57 8.54 9.29
CA ALA A 643 -20.29 9.24 9.41
C ALA A 643 -20.29 10.60 8.71
N GLN A 644 -19.45 11.53 9.15
CA GLN A 644 -19.13 12.78 8.42
C GLN A 644 -18.30 12.51 7.17
N HIS A 645 -18.56 13.21 6.06
CA HIS A 645 -17.72 13.22 4.86
C HIS A 645 -16.47 14.11 5.07
N TRP A 646 -15.43 13.95 4.24
CA TRP A 646 -14.17 14.69 4.43
C TRP A 646 -14.27 16.22 4.33
N LEU A 647 -15.32 16.72 3.66
CA LEU A 647 -15.65 18.15 3.64
C LEU A 647 -16.22 18.67 4.97
N GLU A 648 -16.59 17.77 5.88
CA GLU A 648 -17.32 18.04 7.13
C GLU A 648 -16.42 17.85 8.38
N ILE A 649 -15.21 17.31 8.20
CA ILE A 649 -14.28 16.98 9.30
C ILE A 649 -13.77 18.25 10.01
N PRO A 650 -13.83 18.32 11.35
CA PRO A 650 -13.57 19.52 12.14
C PRO A 650 -12.09 19.85 12.37
N GLY A 651 -11.26 19.86 11.32
CA GLY A 651 -9.84 20.21 11.46
C GLY A 651 -8.99 19.05 12.01
N PHE A 652 -8.24 18.35 11.17
CA PHE A 652 -7.38 17.25 11.63
C PHE A 652 -6.10 17.09 10.81
N ALA A 653 -4.97 16.84 11.48
CA ALA A 653 -3.65 16.75 10.85
C ALA A 653 -3.58 15.53 9.92
N ARG A 654 -2.92 15.73 8.77
CA ARG A 654 -2.73 14.71 7.74
C ARG A 654 -1.26 14.63 7.36
N ILE A 655 -0.76 13.42 7.26
CA ILE A 655 0.56 13.11 6.71
C ILE A 655 0.32 12.34 5.44
N SER A 656 1.01 12.72 4.38
CA SER A 656 1.00 11.94 3.15
C SER A 656 1.78 10.65 3.34
N GLN A 657 1.29 9.57 2.74
CA GLN A 657 1.80 8.22 3.04
C GLN A 657 3.07 7.87 2.27
N GLY A 658 3.36 8.59 1.17
CA GLY A 658 4.46 8.33 0.25
C GLY A 658 5.81 8.88 0.70
N ALA A 659 6.80 8.83 -0.21
CA ALA A 659 8.19 9.21 0.02
C ALA A 659 8.49 10.71 -0.06
N HIS A 660 7.57 11.52 -0.60
CA HIS A 660 7.84 12.93 -0.90
C HIS A 660 7.99 13.83 0.35
N GLY A 661 7.37 13.49 1.49
CA GLY A 661 7.52 14.24 2.74
C GLY A 661 6.44 15.28 3.04
N ALA A 662 5.17 15.08 2.69
CA ALA A 662 4.14 16.15 2.78
C ALA A 662 3.25 15.98 3.99
N PHE A 663 2.86 17.08 4.64
CA PHE A 663 1.83 17.06 5.68
C PHE A 663 0.98 18.35 5.68
N GLY A 664 -0.22 18.28 6.23
CA GLY A 664 -1.23 19.35 6.19
C GLY A 664 -2.45 19.03 7.07
N ALA A 665 -3.64 19.51 6.71
CA ALA A 665 -4.87 19.21 7.44
C ALA A 665 -6.10 18.99 6.54
N ASN A 666 -7.04 18.16 7.02
CA ASN A 666 -8.45 18.27 6.62
C ASN A 666 -9.10 19.41 7.41
N VAL A 667 -9.86 20.27 6.75
CA VAL A 667 -10.55 21.41 7.34
C VAL A 667 -12.03 21.36 7.00
N ASN A 668 -12.87 21.73 7.97
CA ASN A 668 -14.32 21.78 7.81
C ASN A 668 -14.69 22.86 6.78
N CYS A 669 -15.25 22.41 5.66
CA CYS A 669 -15.73 23.29 4.60
C CYS A 669 -17.22 23.57 4.73
N ILE A 670 -18.01 22.56 5.12
CA ILE A 670 -19.47 22.57 5.16
C ILE A 670 -19.99 21.84 6.41
N ALA A 671 -21.18 22.22 6.87
CA ALA A 671 -21.83 21.53 7.98
C ALA A 671 -22.17 20.06 7.61
N PRO A 672 -22.08 19.13 8.58
CA PRO A 672 -22.52 17.75 8.40
C PRO A 672 -24.06 17.67 8.24
N PRO A 673 -24.58 16.74 7.43
CA PRO A 673 -26.02 16.60 7.23
C PRO A 673 -26.68 15.78 8.35
N GLY A 674 -27.91 16.14 8.71
CA GLY A 674 -28.68 15.41 9.73
C GLY A 674 -27.94 15.28 11.07
N GLU A 675 -27.81 14.06 11.55
CA GLU A 675 -27.09 13.72 12.78
C GLU A 675 -25.73 13.03 12.50
N ALA A 676 -25.15 13.20 11.31
CA ALA A 676 -23.85 12.62 10.97
C ALA A 676 -22.74 13.13 11.91
N LYS A 677 -21.97 12.19 12.49
CA LYS A 677 -20.94 12.50 13.49
C LYS A 677 -19.54 12.21 12.98
N PHE A 678 -18.58 12.94 13.54
CA PHE A 678 -17.19 12.58 13.35
C PHE A 678 -16.94 11.26 14.09
N GLU A 679 -16.31 10.31 13.43
CA GLU A 679 -16.03 8.97 13.98
C GLU A 679 -15.28 8.98 15.32
N ILE A 680 -14.43 9.97 15.57
CA ILE A 680 -13.76 10.15 16.86
C ILE A 680 -14.77 10.46 17.97
N GLU A 681 -15.79 11.27 17.68
CA GLU A 681 -16.89 11.56 18.62
C GLU A 681 -17.70 10.28 18.89
N VAL A 682 -17.98 9.50 17.84
CA VAL A 682 -18.70 8.23 17.97
C VAL A 682 -17.93 7.26 18.88
N ALA A 683 -16.61 7.16 18.70
CA ALA A 683 -15.79 6.33 19.57
C ALA A 683 -15.76 6.83 21.01
N GLN A 684 -15.64 8.14 21.25
CA GLN A 684 -15.75 8.68 22.61
C GLN A 684 -17.10 8.33 23.25
N MET A 685 -18.22 8.44 22.53
CA MET A 685 -19.54 8.06 23.04
C MET A 685 -19.58 6.58 23.44
N TRP A 686 -19.01 5.72 22.60
CA TRP A 686 -19.00 4.27 22.83
C TRP A 686 -18.11 3.84 24.00
N PHE A 687 -16.92 4.43 24.10
CA PHE A 687 -16.03 4.22 25.24
C PHE A 687 -16.66 4.72 26.55
N LYS A 688 -17.42 5.81 26.49
CA LYS A 688 -18.15 6.36 27.65
C LYS A 688 -19.22 5.40 28.12
N GLU A 689 -19.99 4.83 27.20
CA GLU A 689 -20.97 3.78 27.50
C GLU A 689 -20.30 2.54 28.14
N ALA A 690 -19.11 2.17 27.65
CA ALA A 690 -18.33 1.08 28.22
C ALA A 690 -17.65 1.40 29.56
N GLY A 691 -17.74 2.65 30.05
CA GLY A 691 -17.09 3.10 31.28
C GLY A 691 -15.56 3.11 31.22
N LYS A 692 -14.95 3.14 30.02
CA LYS A 692 -13.49 3.08 29.81
C LYS A 692 -12.99 4.33 29.10
N PRO A 693 -11.99 5.06 29.60
CA PRO A 693 -11.50 6.26 28.93
C PRO A 693 -10.92 5.96 27.54
N PHE A 694 -11.32 6.76 26.55
CA PHE A 694 -10.83 6.62 25.17
C PHE A 694 -9.39 7.14 24.99
N TYR A 695 -9.01 8.18 25.74
CA TYR A 695 -7.66 8.76 25.75
C TYR A 695 -7.05 8.70 27.14
N ASP A 696 -5.72 8.77 27.24
CA ASP A 696 -4.97 8.83 28.49
C ASP A 696 -5.42 10.02 29.36
N PRO A 697 -6.08 9.78 30.52
CA PRO A 697 -6.55 10.86 31.40
C PRO A 697 -5.44 11.72 32.00
N GLU A 698 -4.19 11.23 32.02
CA GLU A 698 -3.04 11.98 32.55
C GLU A 698 -2.52 13.01 31.54
N THR A 699 -2.75 12.78 30.25
CA THR A 699 -2.19 13.59 29.16
C THR A 699 -3.25 14.23 28.26
N GLY A 700 -4.54 13.97 28.51
CA GLY A 700 -5.67 14.54 27.78
C GLY A 700 -6.99 14.40 28.53
N ASP A 701 -8.04 15.02 28.00
CA ASP A 701 -9.41 14.85 28.51
C ASP A 701 -10.07 13.65 27.83
N ALA A 702 -10.27 12.57 28.57
CA ALA A 702 -10.90 11.35 28.07
C ALA A 702 -12.28 11.59 27.44
N TRP A 703 -13.00 12.64 27.87
CA TRP A 703 -14.38 12.94 27.48
C TRP A 703 -14.60 14.36 26.95
N GLY A 704 -13.51 15.09 26.69
CA GLY A 704 -13.54 16.46 26.21
C GLY A 704 -13.90 16.58 24.74
N PRO A 705 -14.04 17.82 24.22
CA PRO A 705 -14.24 18.05 22.80
C PRO A 705 -13.05 17.49 21.99
N VAL A 706 -13.33 16.95 20.79
CA VAL A 706 -12.34 16.32 19.90
C VAL A 706 -11.16 17.23 19.56
N THR A 707 -11.32 18.55 19.63
CA THR A 707 -10.23 19.49 19.43
C THR A 707 -9.05 19.28 20.39
N ARG A 708 -9.30 18.86 21.64
CA ARG A 708 -8.23 18.50 22.60
C ARG A 708 -7.42 17.29 22.17
N TYR A 709 -8.04 16.39 21.39
CA TYR A 709 -7.36 15.23 20.86
C TYR A 709 -6.40 15.61 19.72
N MET A 710 -6.79 16.58 18.90
CA MET A 710 -5.93 17.10 17.85
C MET A 710 -4.67 17.76 18.44
N ASP A 711 -4.78 18.52 19.53
CA ASP A 711 -3.62 19.08 20.26
C ASP A 711 -2.62 17.98 20.66
N HIS A 712 -3.11 16.84 21.14
CA HIS A 712 -2.25 15.70 21.48
C HIS A 712 -1.54 15.11 20.25
N VAL A 713 -2.24 15.00 19.12
CA VAL A 713 -1.71 14.43 17.88
C VAL A 713 -0.54 15.24 17.32
N ILE A 714 -0.56 16.57 17.49
CA ILE A 714 0.46 17.47 16.94
C ILE A 714 1.41 18.04 18.00
N LYS A 715 1.30 17.65 19.27
CA LYS A 715 2.08 18.25 20.38
C LYS A 715 3.59 18.33 20.11
N ASP A 716 4.14 17.31 19.44
CA ASP A 716 5.58 17.19 19.18
C ASP A 716 6.03 18.09 18.00
N THR A 717 5.09 18.75 17.32
CA THR A 717 5.37 19.85 16.38
C THR A 717 5.63 21.19 17.07
N GLY A 718 5.29 21.32 18.36
CA GLY A 718 5.35 22.57 19.11
C GLY A 718 4.18 23.54 18.88
N MET A 719 3.19 23.18 18.05
CA MET A 719 1.98 23.96 17.80
C MET A 719 0.76 23.37 18.54
N ASN A 720 -0.20 24.23 18.90
CA ASN A 720 -1.56 23.80 19.23
C ASN A 720 -2.45 23.73 17.96
N HIS A 721 -3.67 23.20 18.10
CA HIS A 721 -4.58 22.95 16.98
C HIS A 721 -4.93 24.23 16.21
N GLU A 722 -5.20 25.34 16.91
CA GLU A 722 -5.54 26.62 16.27
C GLU A 722 -4.35 27.17 15.48
N GLU A 723 -3.15 27.17 16.07
CA GLU A 723 -1.91 27.59 15.43
C GLU A 723 -1.59 26.75 14.18
N PHE A 724 -1.75 25.42 14.26
CA PHE A 724 -1.52 24.53 13.14
C PHE A 724 -2.46 24.82 11.97
N LEU A 725 -3.76 24.97 12.26
CA LEU A 725 -4.76 25.27 11.23
C LEU A 725 -4.57 26.67 10.63
N ASP A 726 -4.21 27.68 11.44
CA ASP A 726 -3.92 29.03 10.96
C ASP A 726 -2.68 29.04 10.05
N LYS A 727 -1.59 28.36 10.46
CA LYS A 727 -0.38 28.22 9.63
C LYS A 727 -0.70 27.49 8.32
N PHE A 728 -1.48 26.40 8.37
CA PHE A 728 -1.92 25.67 7.19
C PHE A 728 -2.82 26.53 6.28
N ALA A 729 -3.76 27.28 6.83
CA ALA A 729 -4.65 28.17 6.07
C ALA A 729 -3.90 29.32 5.39
N LYS A 730 -2.80 29.81 5.98
CA LYS A 730 -1.95 30.87 5.41
C LYS A 730 -0.96 30.33 4.38
N HIS A 731 -0.20 29.30 4.73
CA HIS A 731 0.99 28.88 3.97
C HIS A 731 0.79 27.65 3.11
N GLY A 732 -0.20 26.82 3.43
CA GLY A 732 -0.53 25.63 2.67
C GLY A 732 0.13 24.38 3.22
N TRP A 733 0.41 23.44 2.32
CA TRP A 733 1.05 22.18 2.69
C TRP A 733 2.48 22.37 3.16
N PHE A 734 2.83 21.67 4.23
CA PHE A 734 4.17 21.68 4.79
C PHE A 734 5.07 20.65 4.10
N ARG A 735 6.32 21.02 3.90
CA ARG A 735 7.37 20.14 3.39
C ARG A 735 8.21 19.64 4.57
N ALA A 736 8.12 18.35 4.87
CA ALA A 736 8.89 17.72 5.95
C ALA A 736 10.39 17.90 5.79
N LYS A 737 10.89 18.02 4.55
CA LYS A 737 12.30 18.26 4.26
C LYS A 737 12.78 19.65 4.70
N ASP A 738 11.89 20.63 4.72
CA ASP A 738 12.20 22.02 5.10
C ASP A 738 11.94 22.22 6.60
N GLU A 739 10.84 21.66 7.10
CA GLU A 739 10.45 21.78 8.51
C GLU A 739 11.29 20.87 9.42
N TYR A 740 11.77 19.73 8.91
CA TYR A 740 12.57 18.75 9.65
C TYR A 740 13.79 18.27 8.84
N PRO A 741 14.75 19.16 8.58
CA PRO A 741 15.83 18.92 7.63
C PRO A 741 16.78 17.78 8.02
N GLU A 742 16.95 17.52 9.32
CA GLU A 742 17.78 16.40 9.80
C GLU A 742 17.03 15.06 9.74
N ILE A 743 15.72 15.06 10.02
CA ILE A 743 14.87 13.86 10.08
C ILE A 743 14.52 13.33 8.68
N TRP A 744 14.05 14.24 7.80
CA TRP A 744 13.52 13.90 6.49
C TRP A 744 14.22 14.61 5.34
N GLY A 745 14.89 15.74 5.59
CA GLY A 745 15.59 16.51 4.55
C GLY A 745 16.88 15.88 4.03
N THR A 746 17.40 14.84 4.68
CA THR A 746 18.60 14.09 4.26
C THR A 746 18.23 12.80 3.53
N TYR A 747 19.11 12.37 2.64
CA TYR A 747 19.15 11.05 2.01
C TYR A 747 20.14 10.15 2.74
N LYS A 748 20.16 8.86 2.41
CA LYS A 748 21.03 7.83 3.01
C LYS A 748 20.98 7.87 4.55
N ARG A 749 19.77 7.92 5.11
CA ARG A 749 19.53 8.04 6.56
C ARG A 749 20.05 6.85 7.37
N TYR A 750 20.33 5.72 6.71
CA TYR A 750 21.05 4.61 7.32
C TYR A 750 22.50 4.99 7.68
N GLU A 751 23.08 6.01 7.04
CA GLU A 751 24.40 6.56 7.39
C GLU A 751 24.32 7.69 8.42
N THR A 752 23.27 8.52 8.37
CA THR A 752 23.12 9.64 9.32
C THR A 752 22.67 9.17 10.72
N GLY A 753 22.08 7.98 10.80
CA GLY A 753 21.51 7.40 12.02
C GLY A 753 20.01 7.67 12.19
N GLU A 754 19.39 8.37 11.24
CA GLU A 754 17.97 8.76 11.30
C GLU A 754 17.01 7.68 10.76
N LEU A 755 17.54 6.57 10.22
CA LEU A 755 16.69 5.49 9.71
C LEU A 755 16.19 4.54 10.81
N ARG A 756 17.03 4.25 11.82
CA ARG A 756 16.76 3.25 12.88
C ARG A 756 15.76 3.76 13.90
N GLN A 757 14.49 3.66 13.54
CA GLN A 757 13.37 4.12 14.37
C GLN A 757 12.23 3.12 14.32
N VAL A 758 11.46 3.08 15.42
CA VAL A 758 10.35 2.15 15.56
C VAL A 758 9.05 2.77 15.08
N ASP A 759 8.53 2.21 13.98
CA ASP A 759 7.13 2.24 13.53
C ASP A 759 6.61 3.50 12.82
N GLY A 760 6.32 3.33 11.52
CA GLY A 760 5.28 4.10 10.81
C GLY A 760 5.68 5.48 10.30
N MET A 761 4.66 6.36 10.16
CA MET A 761 4.79 7.74 9.68
C MET A 761 5.14 8.73 10.80
N VAL A 762 5.11 8.28 12.05
CA VAL A 762 5.39 9.11 13.22
C VAL A 762 6.87 9.06 13.46
N TYR A 763 7.52 10.22 13.46
CA TYR A 763 8.90 10.30 13.92
C TYR A 763 8.95 9.97 15.41
N LYS A 764 9.80 9.02 15.78
CA LYS A 764 10.22 8.78 17.15
C LYS A 764 11.72 8.90 17.17
N GLU A 765 12.24 9.63 18.16
CA GLU A 765 13.68 9.77 18.34
C GLU A 765 14.32 8.38 18.45
N GLY A 766 15.26 8.12 17.55
CA GLY A 766 16.03 6.87 17.52
C GLY A 766 17.22 6.94 18.47
N ASP A 767 18.14 6.00 18.34
CA ASP A 767 19.43 6.03 19.04
C ASP A 767 20.52 6.81 18.25
N HIS A 768 20.18 7.28 17.06
CA HIS A 768 21.03 8.02 16.13
C HIS A 768 22.34 7.30 15.74
N MET A 769 22.40 5.96 15.79
CA MET A 769 23.52 5.22 15.20
C MET A 769 23.16 4.61 13.84
N PRO A 770 24.16 4.25 13.02
CA PRO A 770 23.93 3.90 11.63
C PRO A 770 23.29 2.51 11.50
N GLY A 771 22.81 2.20 10.31
CA GLY A 771 22.20 0.93 9.96
C GLY A 771 20.69 1.02 9.81
N MET A 772 20.05 -0.14 9.91
CA MET A 772 18.66 -0.35 9.51
C MET A 772 17.87 -1.04 10.64
N PRO A 773 16.55 -0.80 10.77
CA PRO A 773 15.71 -1.40 11.81
C PRO A 773 15.33 -2.87 11.53
N VAL A 774 16.33 -3.71 11.27
CA VAL A 774 16.25 -5.17 11.05
C VAL A 774 17.25 -5.90 11.95
N PRO A 775 17.08 -7.21 12.22
CA PRO A 775 17.83 -7.89 13.28
C PRO A 775 19.35 -7.78 13.20
N CYS A 776 19.93 -7.84 11.99
CA CYS A 776 21.37 -7.69 11.80
C CYS A 776 21.85 -6.24 11.60
N MET A 777 20.95 -5.25 11.68
CA MET A 777 21.18 -3.82 11.43
C MET A 777 21.67 -3.45 10.02
N LYS A 778 21.64 -4.41 9.09
CA LYS A 778 22.01 -4.27 7.67
C LYS A 778 20.89 -4.81 6.80
N MET A 779 20.84 -4.44 5.52
CA MET A 779 19.83 -4.96 4.59
C MET A 779 19.90 -6.49 4.56
N GLU A 780 18.79 -7.16 4.85
CA GLU A 780 18.73 -8.62 4.88
C GLU A 780 18.33 -9.22 3.51
N ILE A 781 19.34 -9.68 2.76
CA ILE A 781 19.15 -10.57 1.61
C ILE A 781 18.71 -11.95 2.12
N TRP A 782 19.42 -12.48 3.12
CA TRP A 782 18.98 -13.62 3.92
C TRP A 782 18.17 -13.15 5.12
N SER A 783 16.89 -13.52 5.20
CA SER A 783 16.02 -13.08 6.31
C SER A 783 16.16 -13.97 7.54
N THR A 784 16.70 -13.42 8.62
CA THR A 784 16.86 -14.11 9.91
C THR A 784 15.51 -14.38 10.60
N ILE A 785 14.53 -13.51 10.37
CA ILE A 785 13.15 -13.67 10.87
C ILE A 785 12.48 -14.87 10.19
N MET A 786 12.55 -14.96 8.86
CA MET A 786 12.00 -16.10 8.13
C MET A 786 12.72 -17.39 8.53
N GLU A 787 14.04 -17.35 8.67
CA GLU A 787 14.81 -18.51 9.11
C GLU A 787 14.37 -19.02 10.49
N THR A 788 14.14 -18.12 11.44
CA THR A 788 13.75 -18.50 12.81
C THR A 788 12.38 -19.18 12.84
N TYR A 789 11.40 -18.62 12.13
CA TYR A 789 9.99 -18.97 12.30
C TYR A 789 9.41 -19.83 11.19
N LEU A 790 10.12 -20.03 10.09
CA LEU A 790 9.63 -20.75 8.91
C LEU A 790 10.64 -21.76 8.34
N SER A 791 11.80 -21.97 8.94
CA SER A 791 12.73 -23.00 8.43
C SER A 791 12.14 -24.40 8.54
N PRO A 792 12.61 -25.37 7.72
CA PRO A 792 12.16 -26.76 7.75
C PRO A 792 12.19 -27.42 9.14
N GLU A 793 13.14 -27.02 9.97
CA GLU A 793 13.32 -27.55 11.32
C GLU A 793 12.40 -26.89 12.36
N THR A 794 11.73 -25.80 12.01
CA THR A 794 10.83 -25.09 12.92
C THR A 794 9.61 -25.96 13.26
N LYS A 795 9.39 -26.18 14.56
CA LYS A 795 8.26 -26.96 15.05
C LYS A 795 6.93 -26.32 14.62
N GLY A 796 6.05 -27.13 14.02
CA GLY A 796 4.74 -26.67 13.57
C GLY A 796 4.77 -25.92 12.24
N LEU A 797 5.80 -26.14 11.42
CA LEU A 797 5.88 -25.59 10.07
C LEU A 797 4.59 -25.87 9.27
N PRO A 798 3.97 -24.83 8.66
CA PRO A 798 2.77 -25.01 7.85
C PRO A 798 2.99 -26.01 6.71
N GLU A 799 1.96 -26.78 6.38
CA GLU A 799 2.01 -27.79 5.32
C GLU A 799 2.51 -27.22 3.98
N ARG A 800 2.10 -25.99 3.65
CA ARG A 800 2.47 -25.27 2.42
C ARG A 800 3.96 -24.97 2.28
N LEU A 801 4.71 -25.03 3.38
CA LEU A 801 6.16 -24.77 3.42
C LEU A 801 6.98 -26.05 3.63
N LYS A 802 6.34 -27.21 3.84
CA LYS A 802 7.05 -28.47 4.01
C LYS A 802 7.74 -28.89 2.71
N GLY A 803 8.96 -29.40 2.84
CA GLY A 803 9.77 -29.85 1.71
C GLY A 803 10.55 -28.75 0.99
N LEU A 804 10.38 -27.48 1.39
CA LEU A 804 11.20 -26.39 0.87
C LEU A 804 12.56 -26.36 1.57
N ALA A 805 13.62 -26.03 0.84
CA ALA A 805 14.93 -25.77 1.45
C ALA A 805 14.95 -24.42 2.20
N PRO A 806 15.86 -24.22 3.16
CA PRO A 806 16.04 -22.92 3.82
C PRO A 806 16.24 -21.76 2.83
N SER A 807 17.00 -21.98 1.74
CA SER A 807 17.19 -20.96 0.70
C SER A 807 15.90 -20.57 -0.02
N GLU A 808 14.99 -21.51 -0.28
CA GLU A 808 13.68 -21.23 -0.91
C GLU A 808 12.73 -20.44 -0.01
N ILE A 809 13.04 -20.32 1.29
CA ILE A 809 12.26 -19.58 2.28
C ILE A 809 12.94 -18.24 2.57
N CYS A 810 14.23 -18.27 2.87
CA CYS A 810 14.97 -17.13 3.42
C CYS A 810 15.54 -16.20 2.35
N LEU A 811 15.79 -16.68 1.12
CA LEU A 811 16.15 -15.84 -0.02
C LEU A 811 14.91 -15.51 -0.86
N PRO A 812 14.90 -14.37 -1.57
CA PRO A 812 13.83 -14.08 -2.53
C PRO A 812 13.88 -15.06 -3.70
N GLU A 813 12.86 -15.89 -3.84
CA GLU A 813 12.74 -16.88 -4.92
C GLU A 813 11.35 -16.77 -5.58
N TYR A 814 11.31 -16.96 -6.90
CA TYR A 814 10.07 -17.00 -7.66
C TYR A 814 9.46 -18.41 -7.64
N LYS A 815 8.17 -18.46 -7.37
CA LYS A 815 7.32 -19.64 -7.57
C LYS A 815 6.16 -19.25 -8.46
N GLU A 816 5.62 -20.19 -9.21
CA GLU A 816 4.40 -19.93 -9.98
C GLU A 816 3.23 -19.56 -9.04
N PRO A 817 2.32 -18.66 -9.46
CA PRO A 817 1.06 -18.42 -8.75
C PRO A 817 0.31 -19.72 -8.43
N PRO A 818 -0.42 -19.82 -7.31
CA PRO A 818 -1.18 -21.03 -6.96
C PRO A 818 -2.10 -21.53 -8.09
N LEU A 819 -2.74 -20.61 -8.80
CA LEU A 819 -3.44 -20.88 -10.05
C LEU A 819 -2.74 -20.14 -11.18
N SER A 820 -2.17 -20.85 -12.15
CA SER A 820 -1.48 -20.24 -13.29
C SER A 820 -1.52 -21.16 -14.50
N PRO A 821 -1.15 -20.67 -15.69
CA PRO A 821 -0.99 -21.54 -16.85
C PRO A 821 0.06 -22.66 -16.68
N VAL A 822 0.97 -22.53 -15.72
CA VAL A 822 2.05 -23.48 -15.46
C VAL A 822 1.75 -24.36 -14.25
N SER A 823 1.19 -23.80 -13.17
CA SER A 823 0.87 -24.57 -11.96
C SER A 823 -0.43 -25.39 -12.08
N THR A 824 -1.34 -24.96 -12.95
CA THR A 824 -2.63 -25.61 -13.21
C THR A 824 -2.94 -25.69 -14.72
N PRO A 825 -2.11 -26.37 -15.52
CA PRO A 825 -2.30 -26.45 -16.98
C PRO A 825 -3.63 -27.13 -17.36
N GLU A 826 -4.11 -28.08 -16.56
CA GLU A 826 -5.39 -28.75 -16.75
C GLU A 826 -6.58 -27.78 -16.58
N LEU A 827 -6.45 -26.77 -15.71
CA LEU A 827 -7.49 -25.75 -15.53
C LEU A 827 -7.56 -24.83 -16.76
N MET A 828 -6.44 -24.59 -17.44
CA MET A 828 -6.40 -23.80 -18.69
C MET A 828 -7.12 -24.46 -19.85
N GLU A 829 -7.33 -25.79 -19.84
CA GLU A 829 -8.10 -26.48 -20.88
C GLU A 829 -9.58 -26.04 -20.86
N GLU A 830 -10.14 -25.82 -19.67
CA GLU A 830 -11.53 -25.32 -19.49
C GLU A 830 -11.60 -23.79 -19.42
N TYR A 831 -10.56 -23.14 -18.88
CA TYR A 831 -10.48 -21.71 -18.60
C TYR A 831 -9.27 -21.08 -19.30
N PRO A 832 -9.31 -20.91 -20.65
CA PRO A 832 -8.10 -20.68 -21.46
C PRO A 832 -7.50 -19.27 -21.40
N PHE A 833 -8.10 -18.32 -20.66
CA PHE A 833 -7.59 -16.96 -20.53
C PHE A 833 -6.94 -16.74 -19.17
N ASN A 834 -5.73 -16.19 -19.15
CA ASN A 834 -5.10 -15.75 -17.92
C ASN A 834 -5.56 -14.32 -17.59
N MET A 835 -6.35 -14.15 -16.54
CA MET A 835 -6.95 -12.86 -16.20
C MET A 835 -6.06 -12.07 -15.25
N THR A 836 -5.83 -10.79 -15.58
CA THR A 836 -5.42 -9.77 -14.61
C THR A 836 -6.61 -8.89 -14.22
N THR A 837 -6.56 -8.28 -13.05
CA THR A 837 -7.64 -7.40 -12.56
C THR A 837 -7.09 -6.22 -11.78
N GLY A 838 -7.97 -5.34 -11.34
CA GLY A 838 -7.64 -4.14 -10.61
C GLY A 838 -7.49 -2.91 -11.51
N ARG A 839 -8.01 -2.97 -12.74
CA ARG A 839 -8.01 -1.87 -13.71
C ARG A 839 -8.44 -0.58 -13.02
N ARG A 840 -7.54 0.41 -13.00
CA ARG A 840 -7.83 1.72 -12.42
C ARG A 840 -8.68 2.51 -13.38
N ASN A 841 -9.76 3.09 -12.87
CA ASN A 841 -10.61 4.00 -13.63
C ASN A 841 -10.48 5.43 -13.05
N PRO A 842 -10.69 6.46 -13.88
CA PRO A 842 -10.52 7.83 -13.45
C PRO A 842 -11.55 8.25 -12.40
N VAL A 843 -12.79 7.76 -12.49
CA VAL A 843 -13.95 8.27 -11.75
C VAL A 843 -14.33 7.48 -10.49
N TYR A 844 -13.96 6.20 -10.38
CA TYR A 844 -14.28 5.37 -9.22
C TYR A 844 -13.05 5.08 -8.36
N PHE A 845 -13.29 4.71 -7.11
CA PHE A 845 -12.26 4.26 -6.21
C PHE A 845 -12.76 3.01 -5.49
N HIS A 846 -12.23 1.84 -5.84
CA HIS A 846 -12.79 0.57 -5.38
C HIS A 846 -14.31 0.47 -5.69
N SER A 847 -15.13 0.16 -4.69
CA SER A 847 -16.59 0.11 -4.78
C SER A 847 -17.25 1.49 -4.61
N GLU A 848 -16.47 2.56 -4.44
CA GLU A 848 -17.00 3.88 -4.17
C GLU A 848 -17.43 4.62 -5.45
N HIS A 849 -18.29 5.62 -5.24
CA HIS A 849 -18.78 6.58 -6.24
C HIS A 849 -19.73 6.02 -7.31
N ARG A 850 -20.19 4.77 -7.20
CA ARG A 850 -21.11 4.17 -8.19
C ARG A 850 -22.44 4.87 -8.29
N GLN A 851 -22.93 5.39 -7.17
CA GLN A 851 -24.18 6.14 -7.10
C GLN A 851 -24.05 7.59 -7.60
N LEU A 852 -22.84 8.10 -7.83
CA LEU A 852 -22.66 9.50 -8.23
C LEU A 852 -23.04 9.66 -9.71
N PRO A 853 -24.02 10.50 -10.05
CA PRO A 853 -24.56 10.54 -11.41
C PRO A 853 -23.52 10.96 -12.44
N TRP A 854 -22.61 11.90 -12.12
CA TRP A 854 -21.56 12.29 -13.07
C TRP A 854 -20.54 11.17 -13.28
N CYS A 855 -20.15 10.45 -12.22
CA CYS A 855 -19.26 9.30 -12.37
C CYS A 855 -19.92 8.17 -13.17
N ARG A 856 -21.21 7.90 -12.93
CA ARG A 856 -22.02 6.92 -13.66
C ARG A 856 -22.22 7.29 -15.13
N GLU A 857 -22.42 8.56 -15.44
CA GLU A 857 -22.49 9.07 -16.81
C GLU A 857 -21.19 8.84 -17.58
N GLN A 858 -20.04 9.09 -16.94
CA GLN A 858 -18.73 8.89 -17.57
C GLN A 858 -18.36 7.41 -17.71
N TRP A 859 -18.84 6.53 -16.82
CA TRP A 859 -18.46 5.13 -16.78
C TRP A 859 -19.62 4.20 -16.33
N PRO A 860 -20.62 3.97 -17.19
CA PRO A 860 -21.90 3.37 -16.80
C PRO A 860 -21.88 1.86 -16.60
N VAL A 861 -20.78 1.14 -16.81
CA VAL A 861 -20.73 -0.33 -16.70
C VAL A 861 -19.32 -0.80 -16.32
N PRO A 862 -19.19 -1.97 -15.66
CA PRO A 862 -17.88 -2.63 -15.56
C PRO A 862 -17.42 -3.04 -16.95
N ARG A 863 -16.11 -3.06 -17.16
CA ARG A 863 -15.51 -3.38 -18.46
C ARG A 863 -14.35 -4.34 -18.34
N VAL A 864 -14.32 -5.28 -19.28
CA VAL A 864 -13.21 -6.21 -19.49
C VAL A 864 -12.47 -5.87 -20.77
N GLU A 865 -11.18 -5.61 -20.66
CA GLU A 865 -10.31 -5.43 -21.80
C GLU A 865 -9.93 -6.80 -22.38
N ILE A 866 -10.15 -6.98 -23.69
CA ILE A 866 -9.83 -8.21 -24.44
C ILE A 866 -9.11 -7.85 -25.74
N ASN A 867 -8.12 -8.66 -26.11
CA ASN A 867 -7.42 -8.47 -27.37
C ASN A 867 -8.40 -8.64 -28.57
N PRO A 868 -8.39 -7.74 -29.57
CA PRO A 868 -9.30 -7.84 -30.71
C PRO A 868 -9.24 -9.16 -31.49
N ALA A 869 -8.06 -9.81 -31.56
CA ALA A 869 -7.92 -11.10 -32.24
C ALA A 869 -8.62 -12.24 -31.50
N ASP A 870 -8.70 -12.18 -30.17
CA ASP A 870 -9.44 -13.18 -29.39
C ASP A 870 -10.94 -12.87 -29.38
N ALA A 871 -11.30 -11.59 -29.34
CA ALA A 871 -12.69 -11.17 -29.47
C ALA A 871 -13.29 -11.62 -30.81
N GLU A 872 -12.54 -11.49 -31.93
CA GLU A 872 -12.95 -11.98 -33.25
C GLU A 872 -13.22 -13.49 -33.25
N LYS A 873 -12.29 -14.30 -32.69
CA LYS A 873 -12.46 -15.77 -32.56
C LYS A 873 -13.69 -16.14 -31.74
N LEU A 874 -14.04 -15.34 -30.73
CA LEU A 874 -15.17 -15.56 -29.84
C LEU A 874 -16.48 -14.92 -30.31
N GLY A 875 -16.47 -14.18 -31.44
CA GLY A 875 -17.64 -13.45 -31.92
C GLY A 875 -18.09 -12.28 -31.03
N ILE A 876 -17.14 -11.71 -30.27
CA ILE A 876 -17.35 -10.58 -29.34
C ILE A 876 -17.01 -9.27 -30.06
N GLN A 877 -17.87 -8.27 -29.91
CA GLN A 877 -17.70 -6.92 -30.43
C GLN A 877 -17.53 -5.91 -29.28
N GLN A 878 -16.99 -4.72 -29.59
CA GLN A 878 -16.93 -3.60 -28.65
C GLN A 878 -18.33 -3.32 -28.08
N GLY A 879 -18.45 -3.24 -26.75
CA GLY A 879 -19.72 -2.92 -26.10
C GLY A 879 -20.64 -4.12 -25.87
N ASP A 880 -20.29 -5.32 -26.33
CA ASP A 880 -21.04 -6.53 -25.99
C ASP A 880 -20.91 -6.83 -24.49
N TRP A 881 -22.01 -7.23 -23.86
CA TRP A 881 -21.93 -7.92 -22.57
C TRP A 881 -21.33 -9.31 -22.77
N VAL A 882 -20.43 -9.70 -21.87
CA VAL A 882 -19.75 -11.00 -21.90
C VAL A 882 -19.82 -11.65 -20.53
N TRP A 883 -19.97 -12.97 -20.51
CA TRP A 883 -19.75 -13.77 -19.32
C TRP A 883 -18.25 -13.96 -19.10
N ILE A 884 -17.82 -13.78 -17.86
CA ILE A 884 -16.49 -14.14 -17.37
C ILE A 884 -16.71 -15.17 -16.28
N GLU A 885 -16.12 -16.35 -16.42
CA GLU A 885 -16.38 -17.51 -15.57
C GLU A 885 -15.08 -18.17 -15.14
N SER A 886 -15.02 -18.55 -13.86
CA SER A 886 -14.01 -19.44 -13.28
C SER A 886 -14.74 -20.64 -12.66
N LYS A 887 -13.99 -21.57 -12.07
CA LYS A 887 -14.58 -22.68 -11.31
C LYS A 887 -15.44 -22.23 -10.12
N ASP A 888 -15.24 -21.00 -9.64
CA ASP A 888 -15.88 -20.46 -8.43
C ASP A 888 -17.17 -19.67 -8.73
N GLY A 889 -17.40 -19.28 -9.99
CA GLY A 889 -18.60 -18.54 -10.37
C GLY A 889 -18.51 -17.90 -11.74
N LYS A 890 -19.52 -17.06 -12.06
CA LYS A 890 -19.52 -16.24 -13.27
C LYS A 890 -20.19 -14.90 -13.06
N ILE A 891 -19.67 -13.88 -13.74
CA ILE A 891 -20.16 -12.50 -13.73
C ILE A 891 -20.23 -11.96 -15.15
N ARG A 892 -20.78 -10.75 -15.31
CA ARG A 892 -20.85 -10.05 -16.59
C ARG A 892 -20.19 -8.68 -16.53
N GLU A 893 -19.37 -8.40 -17.53
CA GLU A 893 -18.82 -7.08 -17.82
C GLU A 893 -19.02 -6.76 -19.31
N VAL A 894 -18.78 -5.51 -19.70
CA VAL A 894 -18.83 -5.09 -21.10
C VAL A 894 -17.46 -5.21 -21.76
N ALA A 895 -17.41 -5.84 -22.93
CA ALA A 895 -16.18 -6.01 -23.70
C ALA A 895 -15.62 -4.66 -24.18
N ASP A 896 -14.35 -4.44 -23.89
CA ASP A 896 -13.54 -3.29 -24.29
C ASP A 896 -12.37 -3.80 -25.13
N LEU A 897 -12.49 -3.72 -26.46
CA LEU A 897 -11.48 -4.21 -27.39
C LEU A 897 -10.20 -3.38 -27.25
N TYR A 898 -9.13 -4.03 -26.79
CA TYR A 898 -7.91 -3.33 -26.41
C TYR A 898 -6.66 -4.05 -26.92
N HIS A 899 -5.93 -3.41 -27.85
CA HIS A 899 -4.68 -3.96 -28.38
C HIS A 899 -3.53 -3.97 -27.38
N GLY A 900 -3.65 -3.22 -26.27
CA GLY A 900 -2.62 -3.12 -25.25
C GLY A 900 -2.56 -4.31 -24.29
N VAL A 901 -3.38 -5.35 -24.49
CA VAL A 901 -3.24 -6.65 -23.81
C VAL A 901 -2.92 -7.73 -24.83
N LYS A 902 -2.08 -8.70 -24.45
CA LYS A 902 -1.70 -9.83 -25.33
C LYS A 902 -2.88 -10.78 -25.58
N PRO A 903 -2.90 -11.51 -26.71
CA PRO A 903 -3.82 -12.62 -26.88
C PRO A 903 -3.70 -13.65 -25.72
N GLY A 904 -4.82 -14.22 -25.29
CA GLY A 904 -4.91 -15.13 -24.15
C GLY A 904 -4.93 -14.44 -22.78
N VAL A 905 -4.87 -13.10 -22.73
CA VAL A 905 -4.93 -12.30 -21.49
C VAL A 905 -6.11 -11.34 -21.55
N ILE A 906 -6.87 -11.25 -20.45
CA ILE A 906 -7.91 -10.24 -20.25
C ILE A 906 -7.63 -9.41 -19.01
N ASN A 907 -8.09 -8.16 -19.00
CA ASN A 907 -7.94 -7.26 -17.86
C ASN A 907 -9.28 -6.68 -17.39
N THR A 908 -9.66 -6.91 -16.13
CA THR A 908 -10.99 -6.59 -15.59
C THR A 908 -10.98 -5.48 -14.55
N GLU A 909 -12.13 -4.82 -14.38
CA GLU A 909 -12.36 -3.88 -13.29
C GLU A 909 -12.75 -4.61 -12.00
N HIS A 910 -12.36 -4.07 -10.84
CA HIS A 910 -12.62 -4.72 -9.56
C HIS A 910 -13.73 -4.03 -8.74
N THR A 911 -14.34 -4.78 -7.82
CA THR A 911 -15.29 -4.30 -6.79
C THR A 911 -16.54 -3.57 -7.32
N TRP A 912 -17.16 -4.11 -8.38
CA TRP A 912 -18.37 -3.53 -8.96
C TRP A 912 -19.69 -3.90 -8.24
N TRP A 913 -20.64 -2.96 -8.20
CA TRP A 913 -22.04 -3.13 -7.75
C TRP A 913 -22.95 -2.08 -8.43
N LEU A 914 -24.27 -2.25 -8.32
CA LEU A 914 -25.31 -1.54 -9.09
C LEU A 914 -26.32 -0.83 -8.15
N PRO A 915 -26.08 0.43 -7.76
CA PRO A 915 -26.92 1.16 -6.79
C PRO A 915 -28.40 1.30 -7.17
N GLU A 916 -28.70 1.23 -8.46
CA GLU A 916 -30.06 1.28 -8.99
C GLU A 916 -30.90 0.03 -8.68
N PHE A 917 -30.28 -1.07 -8.26
CA PHE A 917 -31.00 -2.31 -7.94
C PHE A 917 -31.59 -2.25 -6.54
N SER A 918 -32.83 -2.69 -6.44
CA SER A 918 -33.65 -2.67 -5.23
C SER A 918 -33.25 -3.72 -4.21
N ALA A 919 -32.76 -4.88 -4.68
CA ALA A 919 -32.34 -5.96 -3.79
C ALA A 919 -31.16 -5.51 -2.88
N PRO A 920 -31.04 -6.05 -1.65
CA PRO A 920 -29.99 -5.61 -0.71
C PRO A 920 -28.57 -5.96 -1.17
N THR A 921 -28.44 -6.89 -2.13
CA THR A 921 -27.16 -7.20 -2.77
C THR A 921 -26.74 -6.10 -3.76
N HIS A 922 -27.67 -5.29 -4.26
CA HIS A 922 -27.43 -4.32 -5.33
C HIS A 922 -26.65 -4.93 -6.51
N GLY A 923 -26.93 -6.19 -6.84
CA GLY A 923 -26.38 -6.91 -7.98
C GLY A 923 -24.85 -7.09 -8.00
N TRP A 924 -24.13 -6.94 -6.88
CA TRP A 924 -22.68 -7.16 -6.87
C TRP A 924 -22.31 -8.57 -7.37
N GLU A 925 -23.14 -9.57 -7.09
CA GLU A 925 -22.97 -10.97 -7.51
C GLU A 925 -23.02 -11.14 -9.03
N LEU A 926 -23.56 -10.17 -9.76
CA LEU A 926 -23.67 -10.21 -11.21
C LEU A 926 -22.47 -9.57 -11.92
N VAL A 927 -21.70 -8.73 -11.23
CA VAL A 927 -20.70 -7.84 -11.86
C VAL A 927 -19.37 -7.72 -11.09
N CYS A 928 -19.26 -8.24 -9.87
CA CYS A 928 -18.06 -8.12 -9.06
C CYS A 928 -17.08 -9.26 -9.39
N ILE A 929 -15.94 -8.92 -9.98
CA ILE A 929 -14.93 -9.91 -10.38
C ILE A 929 -14.42 -10.79 -9.22
N ASN A 930 -14.44 -10.29 -7.98
CA ASN A 930 -14.01 -11.06 -6.82
C ASN A 930 -14.99 -12.19 -6.44
N ALA A 931 -16.12 -12.34 -7.13
CA ALA A 931 -16.94 -13.56 -7.09
C ALA A 931 -16.24 -14.76 -7.75
N LEU A 932 -15.24 -14.51 -8.61
CA LEU A 932 -14.50 -15.54 -9.36
C LEU A 932 -13.22 -16.02 -8.68
N VAL A 933 -12.83 -15.38 -7.58
CA VAL A 933 -11.56 -15.65 -6.87
C VAL A 933 -11.66 -16.96 -6.11
N ASP A 934 -10.68 -17.85 -6.30
CA ASP A 934 -10.53 -19.03 -5.46
C ASP A 934 -10.18 -18.62 -4.03
N LYS A 935 -10.97 -19.07 -3.06
CA LYS A 935 -10.76 -18.74 -1.65
C LYS A 935 -9.49 -19.37 -1.05
N GLU A 936 -8.95 -20.45 -1.63
CA GLU A 936 -7.79 -21.17 -1.12
C GLU A 936 -6.46 -20.73 -1.76
N ALA A 937 -6.51 -20.03 -2.90
CA ALA A 937 -5.33 -19.52 -3.59
C ALA A 937 -4.77 -18.29 -2.85
N GLN A 938 -3.66 -18.47 -2.12
CA GLN A 938 -3.08 -17.44 -1.25
C GLN A 938 -1.55 -17.51 -1.22
N ASP A 939 -0.91 -16.38 -0.93
CA ASP A 939 0.52 -16.30 -0.60
C ASP A 939 0.85 -17.21 0.60
N PRO A 940 1.86 -18.09 0.49
CA PRO A 940 2.12 -19.11 1.50
C PRO A 940 2.70 -18.56 2.80
N TYR A 941 3.15 -17.29 2.83
CA TYR A 941 3.81 -16.69 3.99
C TYR A 941 2.85 -15.82 4.82
N THR A 942 1.91 -15.15 4.15
CA THR A 942 1.03 -14.15 4.79
C THR A 942 -0.45 -14.31 4.53
N GLY A 943 -0.83 -15.25 3.67
CA GLY A 943 -2.23 -15.55 3.38
C GLY A 943 -2.91 -14.55 2.43
N SER A 944 -2.20 -13.58 1.86
CA SER A 944 -2.83 -12.66 0.91
C SER A 944 -3.39 -13.39 -0.31
N SER A 945 -4.67 -13.18 -0.61
CA SER A 945 -5.34 -13.90 -1.70
C SER A 945 -4.77 -13.59 -3.09
N GLN A 946 -4.77 -14.60 -3.95
CA GLN A 946 -4.52 -14.43 -5.37
C GLN A 946 -5.75 -13.77 -6.01
N LEU A 947 -5.69 -12.45 -6.18
CA LEU A 947 -6.74 -11.67 -6.82
C LEU A 947 -6.53 -11.47 -8.32
N ARG A 948 -5.36 -11.80 -8.86
CA ARG A 948 -5.05 -11.69 -10.30
C ARG A 948 -4.20 -12.86 -10.77
N ALA A 949 -3.97 -12.90 -12.08
CA ALA A 949 -3.16 -13.90 -12.75
C ALA A 949 -3.71 -15.32 -12.58
N TYR A 950 -5.03 -15.50 -12.75
CA TYR A 950 -5.65 -16.83 -12.66
C TYR A 950 -6.51 -17.16 -13.89
N PRO A 951 -6.70 -18.45 -14.21
CA PRO A 951 -7.45 -18.90 -15.38
C PRO A 951 -8.95 -18.56 -15.33
N VAL A 952 -9.49 -18.06 -16.43
CA VAL A 952 -10.94 -17.83 -16.66
C VAL A 952 -11.34 -18.19 -18.09
N LYS A 953 -12.64 -18.33 -18.34
CA LYS A 953 -13.22 -18.37 -19.68
C LYS A 953 -14.11 -17.16 -19.91
N ILE A 954 -14.10 -16.65 -21.14
CA ILE A 954 -14.88 -15.50 -21.56
C ILE A 954 -15.68 -15.86 -22.82
N TYR A 955 -16.96 -15.47 -22.84
CA TYR A 955 -17.86 -15.73 -23.97
C TYR A 955 -18.99 -14.70 -24.02
N LYS A 956 -19.58 -14.51 -25.21
CA LYS A 956 -20.65 -13.52 -25.41
C LYS A 956 -21.88 -13.85 -24.56
N ALA A 957 -22.41 -12.84 -23.86
CA ALA A 957 -23.71 -12.93 -23.22
C ALA A 957 -24.79 -12.71 -24.30
N THR A 958 -25.74 -13.63 -24.38
CA THR A 958 -26.87 -13.60 -25.32
C THR A 958 -28.18 -13.70 -24.56
N PRO A 959 -29.32 -13.31 -25.15
CA PRO A 959 -30.63 -13.53 -24.55
C PRO A 959 -30.84 -14.97 -24.08
N GLU A 960 -30.37 -15.96 -24.84
CA GLU A 960 -30.61 -17.39 -24.58
C GLU A 960 -29.79 -17.90 -23.39
N ASN A 961 -28.61 -17.32 -23.12
CA ASN A 961 -27.72 -17.75 -22.04
C ASN A 961 -27.75 -16.81 -20.82
N SER A 962 -28.65 -15.83 -20.81
CA SER A 962 -28.72 -14.82 -19.76
C SER A 962 -30.07 -14.81 -19.04
N PRO A 963 -30.09 -14.56 -17.71
CA PRO A 963 -31.33 -14.37 -16.97
C PRO A 963 -32.23 -13.31 -17.61
N PHE A 964 -33.55 -13.47 -17.47
CA PHE A 964 -34.58 -12.59 -18.04
C PHE A 964 -34.55 -12.45 -19.58
N GLY A 965 -33.78 -13.30 -20.29
CA GLY A 965 -33.63 -13.15 -21.73
C GLY A 965 -32.83 -11.90 -22.11
N ASN A 966 -32.01 -11.34 -21.20
CA ASN A 966 -31.30 -10.09 -21.41
C ASN A 966 -29.79 -10.24 -21.11
N PRO A 967 -28.90 -10.00 -22.08
CA PRO A 967 -27.45 -9.97 -21.86
C PRO A 967 -27.04 -9.01 -20.73
N CYS A 968 -27.71 -7.85 -20.65
CA CYS A 968 -27.48 -6.86 -19.61
C CYS A 968 -27.91 -7.42 -18.24
N PRO A 969 -27.11 -7.26 -17.17
CA PRO A 969 -27.56 -7.55 -15.81
C PRO A 969 -28.88 -6.84 -15.50
N CYS A 970 -29.80 -7.58 -14.88
CA CYS A 970 -31.14 -7.10 -14.52
C CYS A 970 -31.39 -7.33 -13.03
N ASP A 971 -32.20 -6.45 -12.43
CA ASP A 971 -32.70 -6.60 -11.07
C ASP A 971 -33.72 -7.75 -10.99
N VAL A 972 -34.20 -8.07 -9.79
CA VAL A 972 -35.12 -9.18 -9.51
C VAL A 972 -36.45 -9.10 -10.26
N ASP A 973 -36.84 -7.91 -10.71
CA ASP A 973 -38.05 -7.65 -11.50
C ASP A 973 -37.81 -7.69 -13.02
N GLY A 974 -36.57 -7.93 -13.46
CA GLY A 974 -36.15 -7.93 -14.86
C GLY A 974 -35.75 -6.54 -15.39
N THR A 975 -35.73 -5.50 -14.56
CA THR A 975 -35.28 -4.17 -14.96
C THR A 975 -33.76 -4.16 -15.21
N PRO A 976 -33.27 -3.77 -16.40
CA PRO A 976 -31.85 -3.75 -16.67
C PRO A 976 -31.12 -2.65 -15.89
N CYS A 977 -29.84 -2.91 -15.58
CA CYS A 977 -28.97 -1.91 -14.98
C CYS A 977 -28.81 -0.67 -15.89
N ILE A 978 -28.41 0.44 -15.27
CA ILE A 978 -28.03 1.63 -16.03
C ILE A 978 -26.76 1.27 -16.79
N SER A 979 -26.86 1.24 -18.12
CA SER A 979 -25.75 0.87 -19.01
C SER A 979 -25.39 1.98 -20.00
N ASP A 980 -26.14 3.08 -19.98
CA ASP A 980 -25.98 4.20 -20.91
C ASP A 980 -25.99 5.55 -20.16
N ALA A 981 -25.20 6.49 -20.65
CA ALA A 981 -25.03 7.81 -20.06
C ALA A 981 -26.30 8.69 -20.16
N SER A 982 -27.20 8.39 -21.09
CA SER A 982 -28.46 9.13 -21.29
C SER A 982 -29.63 8.58 -20.46
N ASP A 983 -29.41 7.55 -19.64
CA ASP A 983 -30.47 6.93 -18.84
C ASP A 983 -31.13 7.97 -17.92
N PRO A 984 -32.47 8.16 -18.01
CA PRO A 984 -33.16 9.20 -17.25
C PRO A 984 -33.11 8.97 -15.74
N ARG A 985 -32.84 7.74 -15.27
CA ARG A 985 -32.72 7.43 -13.84
C ARG A 985 -31.55 8.17 -13.19
N LEU A 986 -30.49 8.49 -13.94
CA LEU A 986 -29.35 9.27 -13.43
C LEU A 986 -29.77 10.66 -12.92
N LYS A 987 -30.85 11.23 -13.47
CA LYS A 987 -31.38 12.53 -13.02
C LYS A 987 -31.96 12.46 -11.61
N ALA A 988 -32.44 11.30 -11.17
CA ALA A 988 -32.97 11.10 -9.82
C ALA A 988 -31.87 11.13 -8.75
N TRP A 989 -30.61 10.88 -9.13
CA TRP A 989 -29.45 10.92 -8.23
C TRP A 989 -28.78 12.30 -8.19
N LEU A 990 -29.30 13.28 -8.94
CA LEU A 990 -28.75 14.62 -8.91
C LEU A 990 -28.76 15.17 -7.47
N PRO A 991 -27.69 15.87 -7.06
CA PRO A 991 -27.57 16.32 -5.68
C PRO A 991 -28.78 17.14 -5.23
N THR A 992 -29.33 16.81 -4.06
CA THR A 992 -30.36 17.63 -3.42
C THR A 992 -29.66 18.71 -2.60
N TYR A 993 -29.63 19.93 -3.15
CA TYR A 993 -29.01 21.07 -2.48
C TYR A 993 -29.92 21.68 -1.39
N GLU A 994 -31.23 21.39 -1.40
CA GLU A 994 -32.22 21.83 -0.41
C GLU A 994 -32.33 20.81 0.76
N GLY A 995 -32.58 21.26 2.00
CA GLY A 995 -32.87 20.37 3.14
C GLY A 995 -31.66 19.84 3.92
N ARG A 996 -30.54 20.56 3.92
CA ARG A 996 -29.38 20.28 4.79
C ARG A 996 -29.49 20.85 6.22
N ASP A 997 -30.61 21.52 6.51
CA ASP A 997 -30.88 22.16 7.80
C ASP A 997 -31.22 21.15 8.91
#